data_AF-A5GHY4-F1
#
_entry.id   AF-A5GHY4-F1
#
_cell.length_a   1.000
_cell.length_b   1.000
_cell.length_c   1.000
_cell.angle_alpha   90.00
_cell.angle_beta   90.00
_cell.angle_gamma   90.00
#
_symmetry.space_group_name_H-M   'P 1'
#
loop_
_entity.id
_entity.type
_entity.pdbx_description
1 polymer ?
#
loop_
_entity_poly.entity_id
_entity_poly.type
_entity_poly.pdbx_seq_one_letter_code
_entity_poly.pdbx_strand_id
1 'polypeptide(L)'
;MFRGNGGADTIDIQTPLFSRSSAEGGKQDDSVSIGNGTSAYEIRNSVISGDLGNDTLFVGGSNGVINSSSIYGGNADLTTGTGDDLISIQASITNSLVDAGDGDDTISITGNVNNSTIIGGEEIILGGLTSSTLNGSAGNDDINVLNNVTKSEINGLAGNDTIAVGGRVGGSTINGDDGNDSISSGSNVTSTFSGGEGDDTFSLGETDRSTIDGGIGDDSIVFANVTSSLITTGEGDNSVSSTGDLLSSTITGGTGSDSVLVGGAFSESSATLDAGNNFVSVDGAISSSTITAGDGDDRLYAQTGVTNSTINLGNGINVLDVDQGVISSSFTLGSNDDTLDIGGNVTSATLLVGDGNNWVTIGGSITSSILLAGAGDDSVQLGGTAVDIVLSTGSGTDIVLVTGDAIVSDFQTGEGADSVGFAASFSGSTIDVGEGSDTLGIAGDVVNAGATSGLTTTPLTSVITLGEGDNYLTIGGNVVSASVTAGAGDDIFAVGVVTDTTISAGAGDDSVGATSFDDSTLTFGTGGDTLAVTGGVSSTEITFGGSSFVTITGVVTDSTITGGSGTDLINVGSLDESTIALGDGFDVLGVFGVMSSSSITSSDTAVISFEASTSTTITGGAGNDTLGGGSLGGSVDDSLIFGAGDNYITIAVGVTGSTINTGLGNDSVLISGNLMGGAELTVGGSTASANLVDVSGDVLGSTITLSDGADTLEVGAGVNPSEITLGNGDNYVTITGEVSGSTITGGSGTDLINVGSLDESTIALGDGFDVLGVFGVMSSSSITSSDTAVISFEASTSTTITGGAGNDTLGGGSTGGSVDDSLIFGAGDNYITISVGVTGSTINTGLGNDTVLIGGNLDNGELTVGGSTASANLVNITGTVTASSITLGDGADKLEFAIGNSSSITLGGGNDSLTATDLINTTVLGGDGNDTLSANVSFQDSLILGDGDNFASFAFLESTLIGGSDSDFVQGNLATSAQISLGGGADSLNFAGFFDDSTVLGGAGADTFVFAAVASNVAIDSGSDADSLYFGGLVEGTDANTTILGGAGNDTFGFASNVSGVISGGTGNDSLIFESVQTGSLTYYFGETGSGNADTLFFSNGVTTNALTVSFAAGATDGFTSIETRYSNGVTVVEGDDGLITSVIGYIEGVSASGVTVIADQTAITPPTI
;
A
#
# COMPACT_ATOMS: atom_id res chain seq x y z
N MET A 1 -80.99 -92.12 54.10
CA MET A 1 -80.17 -91.62 55.20
C MET A 1 -79.49 -92.81 55.83
N PHE A 2 -78.16 -92.84 55.71
CA PHE A 2 -77.25 -93.72 56.42
C PHE A 2 -76.46 -92.81 57.36
N ARG A 3 -76.33 -93.17 58.64
CA ARG A 3 -75.64 -92.34 59.63
C ARG A 3 -74.92 -93.24 60.61
N GLY A 4 -73.64 -92.99 60.85
CA GLY A 4 -72.88 -93.64 61.89
C GLY A 4 -73.30 -93.20 63.30
N ASN A 5 -72.64 -93.77 64.30
CA ASN A 5 -72.86 -93.49 65.70
C ASN A 5 -71.79 -92.53 66.23
N GLY A 6 -71.28 -92.73 67.45
CA GLY A 6 -70.26 -91.85 68.04
C GLY A 6 -68.87 -92.49 68.13
N GLY A 7 -68.67 -93.62 67.45
CA GLY A 7 -67.39 -94.33 67.31
C GLY A 7 -66.87 -94.22 65.88
N ALA A 8 -65.70 -94.79 65.61
CA ALA A 8 -65.18 -94.95 64.25
C ALA A 8 -66.04 -95.97 63.47
N ASP A 9 -66.74 -95.51 62.46
CA ASP A 9 -67.73 -96.21 61.65
C ASP A 9 -67.23 -96.43 60.22
N THR A 10 -67.78 -97.45 59.55
CA THR A 10 -67.52 -97.70 58.13
C THR A 10 -68.84 -97.88 57.41
N ILE A 11 -69.14 -96.98 56.47
CA ILE A 11 -70.35 -96.98 55.66
C ILE A 11 -69.95 -97.32 54.21
N ASP A 12 -70.28 -98.52 53.74
CA ASP A 12 -70.02 -98.95 52.35
C ASP A 12 -71.33 -99.17 51.58
N ILE A 13 -71.57 -98.36 50.56
CA ILE A 13 -72.80 -98.33 49.77
C ILE A 13 -72.48 -98.57 48.29
N GLN A 14 -72.75 -99.79 47.81
CA GLN A 14 -72.49 -100.20 46.43
C GLN A 14 -73.82 -100.31 45.64
N THR A 15 -74.38 -99.18 45.21
CA THR A 15 -75.60 -99.10 44.38
C THR A 15 -75.33 -98.36 43.07
N PRO A 16 -75.80 -98.86 41.91
CA PRO A 16 -75.67 -98.15 40.62
C PRO A 16 -76.22 -96.71 40.62
N LEU A 17 -77.21 -96.42 41.48
CA LEU A 17 -77.81 -95.09 41.65
C LEU A 17 -77.95 -94.75 43.14
N PHE A 18 -77.34 -93.65 43.57
CA PHE A 18 -77.53 -93.04 44.89
C PHE A 18 -78.16 -91.65 44.71
N SER A 19 -79.48 -91.56 44.92
CA SER A 19 -80.25 -90.35 44.57
C SER A 19 -81.12 -89.87 45.72
N ARG A 20 -81.19 -88.54 45.94
CA ARG A 20 -82.00 -87.91 47.02
C ARG A 20 -81.74 -88.55 48.39
N SER A 21 -80.50 -88.95 48.62
CA SER A 21 -80.08 -89.76 49.76
C SER A 21 -79.00 -89.03 50.56
N SER A 22 -78.77 -89.46 51.81
CA SER A 22 -77.68 -88.94 52.64
C SER A 22 -76.88 -90.06 53.28
N ALA A 23 -75.57 -89.85 53.46
CA ALA A 23 -74.63 -90.67 54.22
C ALA A 23 -73.76 -89.77 55.12
N GLU A 24 -73.70 -90.07 56.42
CA GLU A 24 -73.04 -89.27 57.48
C GLU A 24 -72.14 -90.20 58.32
N GLY A 25 -70.86 -89.87 58.48
CA GLY A 25 -69.82 -90.66 59.16
C GLY A 25 -70.06 -90.80 60.66
N GLY A 26 -70.09 -89.71 61.43
CA GLY A 26 -70.22 -89.81 62.89
C GLY A 26 -69.50 -88.75 63.73
N LYS A 27 -68.53 -89.15 64.57
CA LYS A 27 -67.84 -88.27 65.55
C LYS A 27 -66.36 -88.60 65.80
N GLN A 28 -65.87 -89.68 65.21
CA GLN A 28 -64.47 -90.08 65.24
C GLN A 28 -64.03 -90.33 63.80
N ASP A 29 -62.81 -90.77 63.58
CA ASP A 29 -62.30 -91.10 62.25
C ASP A 29 -63.16 -92.18 61.55
N ASP A 30 -64.00 -91.76 60.62
CA ASP A 30 -65.03 -92.53 59.94
C ASP A 30 -64.64 -92.78 58.47
N SER A 31 -65.10 -93.89 57.89
CA SER A 31 -64.88 -94.20 56.47
C SER A 31 -66.20 -94.35 55.72
N VAL A 32 -66.46 -93.46 54.76
CA VAL A 32 -67.69 -93.45 53.96
C VAL A 32 -67.36 -93.74 52.50
N SER A 33 -67.74 -94.91 52.01
CA SER A 33 -67.58 -95.31 50.61
C SER A 33 -68.92 -95.43 49.90
N ILE A 34 -69.12 -94.69 48.80
CA ILE A 34 -70.32 -94.74 47.97
C ILE A 34 -69.95 -94.97 46.52
N GLY A 35 -70.19 -96.17 46.02
CA GLY A 35 -69.95 -96.52 44.63
C GLY A 35 -68.47 -96.55 44.23
N ASN A 36 -67.61 -97.13 45.06
CA ASN A 36 -66.17 -97.28 44.77
C ASN A 36 -65.89 -98.43 43.77
N GLY A 37 -64.95 -98.24 42.84
CA GLY A 37 -64.45 -99.25 41.90
C GLY A 37 -64.63 -98.90 40.41
N THR A 38 -64.51 -99.89 39.52
CA THR A 38 -64.50 -99.67 38.05
C THR A 38 -65.88 -99.54 37.41
N SER A 39 -66.96 -99.52 38.20
CA SER A 39 -68.34 -99.49 37.70
C SER A 39 -68.84 -98.05 37.52
N ALA A 40 -69.77 -97.83 36.58
CA ALA A 40 -70.39 -96.52 36.38
C ALA A 40 -71.49 -96.29 37.43
N TYR A 41 -71.19 -95.51 38.46
CA TYR A 41 -72.11 -95.13 39.53
C TYR A 41 -72.65 -93.72 39.31
N GLU A 42 -73.97 -93.52 39.48
CA GLU A 42 -74.63 -92.21 39.37
C GLU A 42 -75.07 -91.73 40.76
N ILE A 43 -74.55 -90.57 41.19
CA ILE A 43 -74.88 -89.93 42.48
C ILE A 43 -75.59 -88.61 42.20
N ARG A 44 -76.82 -88.42 42.71
CA ARG A 44 -77.63 -87.23 42.36
C ARG A 44 -78.42 -86.64 43.51
N ASN A 45 -78.46 -85.32 43.64
CA ASN A 45 -79.28 -84.64 44.65
C ASN A 45 -79.06 -85.20 46.07
N SER A 46 -77.83 -85.62 46.38
CA SER A 46 -77.52 -86.37 47.61
C SER A 46 -76.50 -85.62 48.45
N VAL A 47 -76.40 -85.99 49.73
CA VAL A 47 -75.45 -85.43 50.69
C VAL A 47 -74.56 -86.54 51.24
N ILE A 48 -73.26 -86.32 51.27
CA ILE A 48 -72.27 -87.24 51.82
C ILE A 48 -71.42 -86.43 52.80
N SER A 49 -71.14 -86.95 53.98
CA SER A 49 -70.51 -86.20 55.08
C SER A 49 -69.72 -87.15 55.98
N GLY A 50 -68.54 -86.74 56.45
CA GLY A 50 -67.77 -87.42 57.49
C GLY A 50 -68.20 -87.03 58.92
N ASP A 51 -68.58 -85.77 59.12
CA ASP A 51 -68.98 -85.12 60.40
C ASP A 51 -67.81 -84.58 61.25
N LEU A 52 -67.26 -85.34 62.20
CA LEU A 52 -66.22 -84.92 63.15
C LEU A 52 -65.21 -86.04 63.24
N GLY A 53 -63.91 -85.74 63.19
CA GLY A 53 -62.84 -86.74 63.16
C GLY A 53 -62.07 -86.67 61.86
N ASN A 54 -60.98 -87.43 61.75
CA ASN A 54 -60.19 -87.49 60.52
C ASN A 54 -60.82 -88.54 59.60
N ASP A 55 -61.71 -88.12 58.71
CA ASP A 55 -62.59 -88.99 57.95
C ASP A 55 -62.02 -89.35 56.58
N THR A 56 -62.45 -90.48 56.02
CA THR A 56 -62.06 -90.92 54.68
C THR A 56 -63.28 -91.22 53.82
N LEU A 57 -63.53 -90.36 52.83
CA LEU A 57 -64.64 -90.42 51.91
C LEU A 57 -64.20 -90.93 50.53
N PHE A 58 -64.68 -92.11 50.12
CA PHE A 58 -64.46 -92.66 48.77
C PHE A 58 -65.76 -92.63 47.96
N VAL A 59 -65.89 -91.66 47.04
CA VAL A 59 -67.16 -91.38 46.36
C VAL A 59 -67.05 -91.56 44.83
N GLY A 60 -67.93 -92.38 44.27
CA GLY A 60 -67.99 -92.66 42.84
C GLY A 60 -66.91 -93.64 42.34
N GLY A 61 -67.04 -94.03 41.08
CA GLY A 61 -66.15 -94.97 40.38
C GLY A 61 -65.73 -94.42 39.01
N SER A 62 -64.72 -95.02 38.37
CA SER A 62 -63.91 -94.45 37.27
C SER A 62 -64.66 -94.00 35.99
N ASN A 63 -65.97 -94.19 35.90
CA ASN A 63 -66.86 -93.72 34.83
C ASN A 63 -68.20 -93.18 35.38
N GLY A 64 -68.24 -92.84 36.67
CA GLY A 64 -69.41 -92.35 37.37
C GLY A 64 -69.64 -90.86 37.15
N VAL A 65 -70.85 -90.42 37.51
CA VAL A 65 -71.26 -89.00 37.48
C VAL A 65 -71.89 -88.63 38.82
N ILE A 66 -71.42 -87.54 39.42
CA ILE A 66 -72.03 -86.89 40.57
C ILE A 66 -72.70 -85.61 40.08
N ASN A 67 -73.99 -85.42 40.38
CA ASN A 67 -74.75 -84.26 39.90
C ASN A 67 -75.63 -83.65 40.98
N SER A 68 -75.55 -82.33 41.17
CA SER A 68 -76.36 -81.61 42.16
C SER A 68 -76.26 -82.20 43.58
N SER A 69 -75.08 -82.65 43.99
CA SER A 69 -74.86 -83.28 45.30
C SER A 69 -73.87 -82.47 46.13
N SER A 70 -73.87 -82.67 47.44
CA SER A 70 -72.93 -82.04 48.37
C SER A 70 -72.11 -83.12 49.08
N ILE A 71 -70.81 -82.94 49.13
CA ILE A 71 -69.87 -83.85 49.79
C ILE A 71 -69.09 -83.01 50.80
N TYR A 72 -69.12 -83.42 52.06
CA TYR A 72 -68.47 -82.72 53.16
C TYR A 72 -67.44 -83.62 53.83
N GLY A 73 -66.25 -83.12 54.15
CA GLY A 73 -65.36 -83.77 55.13
C GLY A 73 -66.05 -83.74 56.49
N GLY A 74 -66.36 -82.53 56.96
CA GLY A 74 -67.32 -82.26 58.03
C GLY A 74 -68.80 -82.46 57.66
N ASN A 75 -69.64 -81.47 58.00
CA ASN A 75 -71.05 -81.41 57.56
C ASN A 75 -71.52 -79.97 57.29
N ALA A 76 -72.71 -79.80 56.68
CA ALA A 76 -73.23 -78.50 56.27
C ALA A 76 -73.45 -77.47 57.41
N ASP A 77 -73.55 -77.90 58.67
CA ASP A 77 -73.73 -77.06 59.86
C ASP A 77 -72.45 -76.99 60.73
N LEU A 78 -71.39 -77.72 60.36
CA LEU A 78 -70.17 -77.88 61.12
C LEU A 78 -68.97 -77.89 60.17
N THR A 79 -68.42 -76.70 59.96
CA THR A 79 -67.21 -76.50 59.17
C THR A 79 -65.97 -76.31 60.06
N THR A 80 -66.12 -76.24 61.39
CA THR A 80 -65.00 -75.96 62.30
C THR A 80 -64.61 -77.13 63.18
N GLY A 81 -63.31 -77.39 63.31
CA GLY A 81 -62.76 -78.49 64.11
C GLY A 81 -63.18 -79.86 63.62
N THR A 82 -63.30 -80.01 62.29
CA THR A 82 -63.77 -81.22 61.62
C THR A 82 -62.70 -82.31 61.60
N GLY A 83 -61.41 -81.98 61.51
CA GLY A 83 -60.31 -82.95 61.50
C GLY A 83 -59.62 -82.95 60.14
N ASP A 84 -58.58 -83.77 59.97
CA ASP A 84 -57.87 -83.88 58.68
C ASP A 84 -58.51 -84.99 57.83
N ASP A 85 -59.26 -84.59 56.81
CA ASP A 85 -60.13 -85.45 56.00
C ASP A 85 -59.52 -85.83 54.64
N LEU A 86 -59.80 -87.05 54.18
CA LEU A 86 -59.47 -87.52 52.83
C LEU A 86 -60.75 -87.68 51.99
N ILE A 87 -60.98 -86.78 51.04
CA ILE A 87 -62.08 -86.85 50.07
C ILE A 87 -61.56 -87.33 48.71
N SER A 88 -61.78 -88.60 48.39
CA SER A 88 -61.39 -89.21 47.12
C SER A 88 -62.61 -89.49 46.22
N ILE A 89 -62.71 -88.75 45.12
CA ILE A 89 -63.78 -88.87 44.12
C ILE A 89 -63.24 -89.43 42.81
N GLN A 90 -63.69 -90.62 42.43
CA GLN A 90 -63.25 -91.28 41.18
C GLN A 90 -64.20 -91.02 39.98
N ALA A 91 -65.06 -90.01 40.07
CA ALA A 91 -66.12 -89.70 39.11
C ALA A 91 -66.05 -88.24 38.62
N SER A 92 -66.70 -87.92 37.50
CA SER A 92 -66.91 -86.52 37.12
C SER A 92 -68.03 -85.90 37.96
N ILE A 93 -67.86 -84.64 38.37
CA ILE A 93 -68.84 -83.93 39.20
C ILE A 93 -69.45 -82.75 38.43
N THR A 94 -70.73 -82.48 38.66
CA THR A 94 -71.47 -81.41 37.97
C THR A 94 -72.47 -80.74 38.91
N ASN A 95 -72.61 -79.42 38.90
CA ASN A 95 -73.56 -78.68 39.74
C ASN A 95 -73.44 -79.02 41.25
N SER A 96 -72.28 -79.43 41.73
CA SER A 96 -72.10 -80.04 43.04
C SER A 96 -71.21 -79.19 43.95
N LEU A 97 -71.26 -79.45 45.26
CA LEU A 97 -70.36 -78.87 46.27
C LEU A 97 -69.48 -79.97 46.85
N VAL A 98 -68.19 -79.71 46.96
CA VAL A 98 -67.26 -80.46 47.80
C VAL A 98 -66.65 -79.46 48.78
N ASP A 99 -66.70 -79.76 50.06
CA ASP A 99 -66.26 -78.85 51.13
C ASP A 99 -65.57 -79.69 52.20
N ALA A 100 -64.26 -79.56 52.36
CA ALA A 100 -63.53 -80.38 53.30
C ALA A 100 -63.77 -79.94 54.75
N GLY A 101 -63.82 -78.64 55.02
CA GLY A 101 -63.98 -78.07 56.35
C GLY A 101 -62.67 -77.44 56.85
N ASP A 102 -62.50 -77.41 58.17
CA ASP A 102 -61.26 -77.00 58.84
C ASP A 102 -60.37 -78.24 59.07
N GLY A 103 -59.10 -78.18 58.69
CA GLY A 103 -58.12 -79.25 58.90
C GLY A 103 -57.13 -79.34 57.74
N ASP A 104 -56.11 -80.18 57.87
CA ASP A 104 -55.14 -80.42 56.79
C ASP A 104 -55.72 -81.44 55.80
N ASP A 105 -56.76 -81.04 55.04
CA ASP A 105 -57.55 -81.98 54.24
C ASP A 105 -56.92 -82.31 52.88
N THR A 106 -57.20 -83.51 52.36
CA THR A 106 -56.82 -83.95 51.01
C THR A 106 -58.07 -84.17 50.15
N ILE A 107 -58.21 -83.43 49.05
CA ILE A 107 -59.27 -83.61 48.06
C ILE A 107 -58.67 -84.15 46.76
N SER A 108 -59.07 -85.35 46.34
CA SER A 108 -58.64 -85.95 45.06
C SER A 108 -59.84 -86.30 44.18
N ILE A 109 -60.09 -85.51 43.13
CA ILE A 109 -61.15 -85.73 42.13
C ILE A 109 -60.54 -86.11 40.78
N THR A 110 -60.54 -87.39 40.42
CA THR A 110 -59.91 -87.81 39.15
C THR A 110 -60.74 -87.46 37.90
N GLY A 111 -62.04 -87.18 38.07
CA GLY A 111 -62.94 -86.78 36.98
C GLY A 111 -62.98 -85.27 36.74
N ASN A 112 -63.73 -84.83 35.73
CA ASN A 112 -63.91 -83.40 35.46
C ASN A 112 -64.92 -82.77 36.44
N VAL A 113 -64.61 -81.57 36.91
CA VAL A 113 -65.42 -80.71 37.77
C VAL A 113 -66.10 -79.65 36.91
N ASN A 114 -67.43 -79.66 36.85
CA ASN A 114 -68.21 -78.80 35.95
C ASN A 114 -69.28 -78.02 36.72
N ASN A 115 -69.36 -76.70 36.58
CA ASN A 115 -70.34 -75.87 37.28
C ASN A 115 -70.48 -76.21 38.78
N SER A 116 -69.36 -76.47 39.46
CA SER A 116 -69.32 -76.98 40.83
C SER A 116 -68.43 -76.09 41.71
N THR A 117 -68.54 -76.26 43.02
CA THR A 117 -67.73 -75.52 44.00
C THR A 117 -66.92 -76.51 44.84
N ILE A 118 -65.62 -76.26 44.98
CA ILE A 118 -64.70 -76.97 45.86
C ILE A 118 -64.21 -75.98 46.92
N ILE A 119 -64.19 -76.37 48.19
CA ILE A 119 -63.77 -75.52 49.32
C ILE A 119 -62.86 -76.33 50.25
N GLY A 120 -61.74 -75.74 50.65
CA GLY A 120 -60.81 -76.27 51.64
C GLY A 120 -59.83 -77.31 51.09
N GLY A 121 -58.94 -77.75 51.98
CA GLY A 121 -57.91 -78.75 51.74
C GLY A 121 -56.55 -78.21 51.32
N GLU A 122 -55.53 -78.73 52.00
CA GLU A 122 -54.11 -78.42 51.79
C GLU A 122 -53.51 -79.21 50.60
N GLU A 123 -54.10 -80.35 50.21
CA GLU A 123 -53.71 -81.07 48.98
C GLU A 123 -54.95 -81.30 48.11
N ILE A 124 -55.04 -80.61 46.98
CA ILE A 124 -56.18 -80.71 46.06
C ILE A 124 -55.72 -81.17 44.67
N ILE A 125 -56.10 -82.39 44.27
CA ILE A 125 -55.82 -82.94 42.94
C ILE A 125 -57.12 -83.07 42.14
N LEU A 126 -57.25 -82.34 41.04
CA LEU A 126 -58.44 -82.35 40.18
C LEU A 126 -58.13 -82.84 38.76
N GLY A 127 -59.12 -83.49 38.13
CA GLY A 127 -59.07 -83.86 36.72
C GLY A 127 -59.04 -82.61 35.82
N GLY A 128 -60.15 -81.91 35.68
CA GLY A 128 -60.24 -80.67 34.90
C GLY A 128 -61.38 -79.80 35.40
N LEU A 129 -61.30 -78.49 35.24
CA LEU A 129 -62.21 -77.52 35.85
C LEU A 129 -62.93 -76.71 34.77
N THR A 130 -64.25 -76.65 34.81
CA THR A 130 -65.05 -75.88 33.84
C THR A 130 -66.21 -75.15 34.51
N SER A 131 -66.32 -73.84 34.33
CA SER A 131 -67.37 -73.00 34.94
C SER A 131 -67.52 -73.19 36.45
N SER A 132 -66.43 -73.51 37.15
CA SER A 132 -66.45 -73.93 38.56
C SER A 132 -65.62 -72.99 39.43
N THR A 133 -65.81 -73.07 40.73
CA THR A 133 -65.02 -72.32 41.73
C THR A 133 -64.26 -73.31 42.60
N LEU A 134 -62.99 -73.06 42.84
CA LEU A 134 -62.18 -73.74 43.84
C LEU A 134 -61.63 -72.68 44.78
N ASN A 135 -61.81 -72.88 46.08
CA ASN A 135 -61.15 -72.10 47.12
C ASN A 135 -60.34 -73.06 47.97
N GLY A 136 -59.07 -72.73 48.21
CA GLY A 136 -58.20 -73.38 49.19
C GLY A 136 -58.67 -73.16 50.63
N SER A 137 -57.77 -73.46 51.56
CA SER A 137 -57.93 -73.26 52.99
C SER A 137 -57.32 -71.91 53.41
N ALA A 138 -56.78 -71.77 54.62
CA ALA A 138 -56.00 -70.59 55.01
C ALA A 138 -54.55 -70.97 55.37
N GLY A 139 -54.13 -72.18 54.98
CA GLY A 139 -52.78 -72.73 55.08
C GLY A 139 -52.10 -72.77 53.72
N ASN A 140 -51.09 -73.62 53.57
CA ASN A 140 -50.27 -73.65 52.36
C ASN A 140 -50.78 -74.77 51.43
N ASP A 141 -51.62 -74.41 50.49
CA ASP A 141 -52.35 -75.37 49.66
C ASP A 141 -51.57 -75.78 48.40
N ASP A 142 -51.48 -77.09 48.12
CA ASP A 142 -51.00 -77.66 46.84
C ASP A 142 -52.20 -78.03 45.96
N ILE A 143 -52.54 -77.12 45.03
CA ILE A 143 -53.67 -77.23 44.11
C ILE A 143 -53.16 -77.66 42.73
N ASN A 144 -53.42 -78.91 42.36
CA ASN A 144 -53.00 -79.50 41.09
C ASN A 144 -54.19 -79.89 40.21
N VAL A 145 -54.43 -79.14 39.13
CA VAL A 145 -55.41 -79.46 38.09
C VAL A 145 -54.72 -80.12 36.90
N LEU A 146 -54.95 -81.42 36.72
CA LEU A 146 -54.22 -82.26 35.76
C LEU A 146 -54.51 -81.93 34.29
N ASN A 147 -55.70 -81.40 33.97
CA ASN A 147 -56.14 -81.07 32.61
C ASN A 147 -56.46 -79.57 32.48
N ASN A 148 -57.46 -79.22 31.66
CA ASN A 148 -57.78 -77.83 31.34
C ASN A 148 -58.63 -77.17 32.44
N VAL A 149 -58.40 -75.88 32.64
CA VAL A 149 -59.23 -74.97 33.44
C VAL A 149 -59.90 -73.98 32.49
N THR A 150 -61.24 -73.93 32.48
CA THR A 150 -61.97 -73.00 31.58
C THR A 150 -63.12 -72.30 32.29
N LYS A 151 -63.22 -70.97 32.13
CA LYS A 151 -64.27 -70.14 32.76
C LYS A 151 -64.43 -70.37 34.26
N SER A 152 -63.35 -70.70 34.95
CA SER A 152 -63.37 -71.11 36.35
C SER A 152 -62.60 -70.13 37.21
N GLU A 153 -62.76 -70.24 38.52
CA GLU A 153 -62.09 -69.44 39.53
C GLU A 153 -61.35 -70.39 40.47
N ILE A 154 -60.07 -70.12 40.74
CA ILE A 154 -59.22 -70.85 41.68
C ILE A 154 -58.61 -69.79 42.60
N ASN A 155 -58.79 -69.92 43.91
CA ASN A 155 -58.25 -69.01 44.93
C ASN A 155 -57.45 -69.84 45.94
N GLY A 156 -56.19 -69.46 46.19
CA GLY A 156 -55.35 -70.02 47.25
C GLY A 156 -55.82 -69.57 48.63
N LEU A 157 -56.03 -68.26 48.79
CA LEU A 157 -56.38 -67.55 50.02
C LEU A 157 -55.13 -67.19 50.84
N ALA A 158 -55.13 -67.39 52.15
CA ALA A 158 -53.95 -67.04 52.96
C ALA A 158 -53.01 -68.23 53.04
N GLY A 159 -51.71 -68.02 52.90
CA GLY A 159 -50.70 -69.08 52.91
C GLY A 159 -49.77 -68.98 51.71
N ASN A 160 -48.72 -69.80 51.70
CA ASN A 160 -47.84 -69.90 50.55
C ASN A 160 -48.31 -71.07 49.67
N ASP A 161 -49.13 -70.76 48.69
CA ASP A 161 -49.87 -71.72 47.89
C ASP A 161 -49.13 -72.12 46.62
N THR A 162 -49.30 -73.37 46.20
CA THR A 162 -48.79 -73.88 44.93
C THR A 162 -49.97 -74.23 44.04
N ILE A 163 -50.20 -73.46 42.98
CA ILE A 163 -51.29 -73.70 42.03
C ILE A 163 -50.70 -74.16 40.68
N ALA A 164 -50.90 -75.41 40.32
CA ALA A 164 -50.39 -76.01 39.09
C ALA A 164 -51.53 -76.48 38.16
N VAL A 165 -51.55 -75.98 36.93
CA VAL A 165 -52.47 -76.43 35.88
C VAL A 165 -51.71 -77.10 34.73
N GLY A 166 -51.88 -78.42 34.60
CA GLY A 166 -51.19 -79.22 33.58
C GLY A 166 -51.67 -78.96 32.14
N GLY A 167 -52.88 -78.42 31.96
CA GLY A 167 -53.50 -78.15 30.66
C GLY A 167 -53.63 -76.66 30.32
N ARG A 168 -54.57 -76.35 29.42
CA ARG A 168 -54.91 -74.98 29.01
C ARG A 168 -55.70 -74.25 30.10
N VAL A 169 -55.38 -72.98 30.34
CA VAL A 169 -56.17 -72.06 31.20
C VAL A 169 -56.88 -71.01 30.33
N GLY A 170 -58.20 -71.12 30.16
CA GLY A 170 -58.96 -70.24 29.25
C GLY A 170 -60.14 -69.51 29.89
N GLY A 171 -60.13 -68.17 29.83
CA GLY A 171 -61.16 -67.29 30.39
C GLY A 171 -61.43 -67.51 31.87
N SER A 172 -60.41 -67.91 32.63
CA SER A 172 -60.50 -68.25 34.06
C SER A 172 -59.80 -67.18 34.90
N THR A 173 -59.97 -67.24 36.21
CA THR A 173 -59.25 -66.44 37.21
C THR A 173 -58.50 -67.39 38.15
N ILE A 174 -57.22 -67.14 38.38
CA ILE A 174 -56.39 -67.89 39.33
C ILE A 174 -55.71 -66.88 40.24
N ASN A 175 -55.97 -66.96 41.54
CA ASN A 175 -55.42 -66.04 42.55
C ASN A 175 -54.63 -66.83 43.58
N GLY A 176 -53.45 -66.33 43.95
CA GLY A 176 -52.69 -66.77 45.13
C GLY A 176 -53.32 -66.24 46.41
N ASP A 177 -53.54 -64.92 46.45
CA ASP A 177 -54.01 -64.08 47.57
C ASP A 177 -52.89 -63.71 48.56
N ASP A 178 -52.96 -64.01 49.85
CA ASP A 178 -51.98 -63.52 50.84
C ASP A 178 -50.87 -64.57 51.09
N GLY A 179 -49.64 -64.34 50.65
CA GLY A 179 -48.47 -65.17 50.91
C GLY A 179 -47.51 -65.21 49.72
N ASN A 180 -46.45 -66.03 49.82
CA ASN A 180 -45.51 -66.19 48.70
C ASN A 180 -45.96 -67.39 47.86
N ASP A 181 -46.69 -67.12 46.79
CA ASP A 181 -47.39 -68.11 45.99
C ASP A 181 -46.60 -68.54 44.75
N SER A 182 -46.87 -69.76 44.28
CA SER A 182 -46.27 -70.35 43.10
C SER A 182 -47.35 -70.81 42.13
N ILE A 183 -47.59 -70.04 41.07
CA ILE A 183 -48.63 -70.31 40.08
C ILE A 183 -47.99 -70.76 38.75
N SER A 184 -48.37 -71.95 38.26
CA SER A 184 -47.86 -72.50 37.01
C SER A 184 -48.95 -73.02 36.09
N SER A 185 -48.77 -72.83 34.78
CA SER A 185 -49.67 -73.38 33.78
C SER A 185 -48.99 -73.75 32.47
N GLY A 186 -49.59 -74.71 31.74
CA GLY A 186 -49.15 -75.12 30.41
C GLY A 186 -49.41 -74.06 29.31
N SER A 187 -49.29 -74.44 28.04
CA SER A 187 -49.47 -73.53 26.90
C SER A 187 -50.93 -73.13 26.66
N ASN A 188 -51.15 -71.98 26.01
CA ASN A 188 -52.43 -71.39 25.59
C ASN A 188 -53.22 -70.70 26.73
N VAL A 189 -52.52 -69.89 27.51
CA VAL A 189 -53.08 -69.11 28.61
C VAL A 189 -53.87 -67.92 28.04
N THR A 190 -55.16 -67.81 28.37
CA THR A 190 -56.05 -66.71 27.94
C THR A 190 -56.95 -66.23 29.09
N SER A 191 -56.33 -65.91 30.23
CA SER A 191 -56.99 -65.85 31.55
C SER A 191 -56.40 -64.74 32.44
N THR A 192 -56.99 -64.55 33.62
CA THR A 192 -56.51 -63.63 34.65
C THR A 192 -55.77 -64.40 35.75
N PHE A 193 -54.63 -63.87 36.17
CA PHE A 193 -53.77 -64.39 37.23
C PHE A 193 -53.46 -63.26 38.20
N SER A 194 -53.49 -63.53 39.51
CA SER A 194 -53.12 -62.58 40.58
C SER A 194 -52.24 -63.31 41.60
N GLY A 195 -51.16 -62.67 42.04
CA GLY A 195 -50.30 -63.15 43.12
C GLY A 195 -50.94 -62.72 44.43
N GLY A 196 -50.77 -61.45 44.79
CA GLY A 196 -51.48 -60.78 45.87
C GLY A 196 -50.49 -60.07 46.80
N GLU A 197 -50.52 -60.35 48.10
CA GLU A 197 -49.50 -59.84 49.03
C GLU A 197 -48.42 -60.90 49.26
N GLY A 198 -47.17 -60.66 48.86
CA GLY A 198 -46.03 -61.56 49.07
C GLY A 198 -45.12 -61.61 47.85
N ASP A 199 -44.01 -62.35 47.97
CA ASP A 199 -43.07 -62.53 46.84
C ASP A 199 -43.52 -63.71 45.98
N ASP A 200 -44.24 -63.44 44.88
CA ASP A 200 -44.93 -64.45 44.10
C ASP A 200 -44.13 -64.92 42.87
N THR A 201 -44.35 -66.17 42.47
CA THR A 201 -43.71 -66.78 41.30
C THR A 201 -44.73 -67.28 40.30
N PHE A 202 -44.64 -66.77 39.07
CA PHE A 202 -45.44 -67.23 37.93
C PHE A 202 -44.56 -67.98 36.92
N SER A 203 -44.99 -69.17 36.49
CA SER A 203 -44.40 -69.91 35.38
C SER A 203 -45.47 -70.28 34.37
N LEU A 204 -45.67 -69.42 33.38
CA LEU A 204 -46.74 -69.52 32.39
C LEU A 204 -46.19 -69.90 31.00
N GLY A 205 -46.93 -70.75 30.29
CA GLY A 205 -46.59 -71.11 28.92
C GLY A 205 -46.84 -69.98 27.91
N GLU A 206 -47.22 -70.36 26.68
CA GLU A 206 -47.67 -69.38 25.67
C GLU A 206 -48.94 -68.66 26.17
N THR A 207 -48.87 -67.33 26.24
CA THR A 207 -49.86 -66.47 26.88
C THR A 207 -50.42 -65.47 25.88
N ASP A 208 -51.73 -65.44 25.71
CA ASP A 208 -52.46 -64.58 24.76
C ASP A 208 -53.63 -63.87 25.45
N ARG A 209 -53.78 -62.54 25.29
CA ARG A 209 -54.91 -61.75 25.84
C ARG A 209 -55.21 -62.09 27.30
N SER A 210 -54.16 -62.15 28.11
CA SER A 210 -54.23 -62.45 29.54
C SER A 210 -53.94 -61.20 30.37
N THR A 211 -54.37 -61.24 31.63
CA THR A 211 -54.02 -60.24 32.64
C THR A 211 -53.28 -60.95 33.75
N ILE A 212 -52.06 -60.52 34.05
CA ILE A 212 -51.23 -61.06 35.12
C ILE A 212 -50.91 -59.90 36.05
N ASP A 213 -51.14 -60.10 37.34
CA ASP A 213 -50.89 -59.13 38.41
C ASP A 213 -50.03 -59.82 39.47
N GLY A 214 -48.83 -59.32 39.74
CA GLY A 214 -47.94 -59.79 40.80
C GLY A 214 -48.52 -59.39 42.14
N GLY A 215 -48.47 -58.10 42.44
CA GLY A 215 -49.15 -57.49 43.58
C GLY A 215 -48.20 -56.65 44.41
N ILE A 216 -48.11 -56.92 45.72
CA ILE A 216 -47.14 -56.27 46.61
C ILE A 216 -46.09 -57.31 46.98
N GLY A 217 -44.82 -57.07 46.67
CA GLY A 217 -43.71 -57.96 46.98
C GLY A 217 -42.73 -58.06 45.81
N ASP A 218 -41.64 -58.80 45.99
CA ASP A 218 -40.63 -58.99 44.94
C ASP A 218 -41.04 -60.15 44.02
N ASP A 219 -41.82 -59.86 42.96
CA ASP A 219 -42.44 -60.88 42.12
C ASP A 219 -41.56 -61.37 40.96
N SER A 220 -41.71 -62.66 40.60
CA SER A 220 -40.98 -63.30 39.50
C SER A 220 -41.92 -63.95 38.49
N ILE A 221 -42.02 -63.37 37.30
CA ILE A 221 -42.93 -63.82 36.25
C ILE A 221 -42.16 -64.34 35.03
N VAL A 222 -42.32 -65.63 34.72
CA VAL A 222 -41.67 -66.29 33.58
C VAL A 222 -42.69 -66.75 32.53
N PHE A 223 -42.40 -66.42 31.27
CA PHE A 223 -43.23 -66.76 30.12
C PHE A 223 -42.47 -67.55 29.02
N ALA A 224 -43.22 -68.28 28.20
CA ALA A 224 -42.73 -68.76 26.90
C ALA A 224 -42.80 -67.68 25.82
N ASN A 225 -43.98 -67.44 25.26
CA ASN A 225 -44.28 -66.33 24.33
C ASN A 225 -45.48 -65.56 24.88
N VAL A 226 -45.54 -64.26 24.66
CA VAL A 226 -46.61 -63.41 25.17
C VAL A 226 -47.18 -62.52 24.06
N THR A 227 -48.49 -62.58 23.87
CA THR A 227 -49.20 -61.77 22.87
C THR A 227 -50.39 -61.03 23.47
N SER A 228 -50.58 -59.76 23.11
CA SER A 228 -51.77 -58.97 23.47
C SER A 228 -52.15 -58.99 24.96
N SER A 229 -51.17 -59.12 25.87
CA SER A 229 -51.41 -59.33 27.31
C SER A 229 -51.00 -58.12 28.15
N LEU A 230 -51.60 -58.00 29.33
CA LEU A 230 -51.26 -57.01 30.35
C LEU A 230 -50.57 -57.71 31.52
N ILE A 231 -49.37 -57.27 31.86
CA ILE A 231 -48.58 -57.74 32.99
C ILE A 231 -48.35 -56.56 33.92
N THR A 232 -48.79 -56.68 35.16
CA THR A 232 -48.49 -55.74 36.25
C THR A 232 -47.68 -56.51 37.28
N THR A 233 -46.53 -56.00 37.73
CA THR A 233 -45.79 -56.62 38.83
C THR A 233 -46.11 -55.92 40.15
N GLY A 234 -46.20 -54.60 40.21
CA GLY A 234 -46.67 -53.85 41.38
C GLY A 234 -45.54 -53.30 42.25
N GLU A 235 -45.72 -53.21 43.57
CA GLU A 235 -44.67 -52.63 44.44
C GLU A 235 -43.62 -53.70 44.78
N GLY A 236 -42.33 -53.43 44.57
CA GLY A 236 -41.23 -54.37 44.89
C GLY A 236 -40.14 -54.38 43.83
N ASP A 237 -39.05 -55.11 44.06
CA ASP A 237 -37.99 -55.34 43.06
C ASP A 237 -38.38 -56.55 42.20
N ASN A 238 -39.12 -56.32 41.11
CA ASN A 238 -39.77 -57.40 40.36
C ASN A 238 -38.95 -57.89 39.17
N SER A 239 -39.29 -59.08 38.65
CA SER A 239 -38.70 -59.63 37.43
C SER A 239 -39.74 -60.22 36.48
N VAL A 240 -39.64 -59.85 35.20
CA VAL A 240 -40.42 -60.40 34.09
C VAL A 240 -39.47 -60.97 33.05
N SER A 241 -39.59 -62.27 32.76
CA SER A 241 -38.72 -62.96 31.79
C SER A 241 -39.53 -63.73 30.75
N SER A 242 -39.46 -63.32 29.48
CA SER A 242 -39.98 -64.08 28.35
C SER A 242 -38.84 -64.81 27.62
N THR A 243 -38.94 -66.12 27.47
CA THR A 243 -37.96 -66.90 26.68
C THR A 243 -38.10 -66.73 25.17
N GLY A 244 -39.23 -66.19 24.71
CA GLY A 244 -39.54 -65.88 23.32
C GLY A 244 -40.06 -64.45 23.15
N ASP A 245 -40.94 -64.24 22.17
CA ASP A 245 -41.39 -62.90 21.78
C ASP A 245 -42.40 -62.30 22.76
N LEU A 246 -42.34 -60.97 22.93
CA LEU A 246 -43.36 -60.13 23.55
C LEU A 246 -43.99 -59.24 22.47
N LEU A 247 -45.23 -59.56 22.07
CA LEU A 247 -45.92 -58.91 20.95
C LEU A 247 -47.20 -58.21 21.42
N SER A 248 -47.38 -56.95 21.04
CA SER A 248 -48.57 -56.14 21.34
C SER A 248 -48.97 -56.15 22.83
N SER A 249 -48.01 -56.26 23.75
CA SER A 249 -48.26 -56.48 25.18
C SER A 249 -47.78 -55.30 26.02
N THR A 250 -48.31 -55.17 27.23
CA THR A 250 -47.97 -54.09 28.18
C THR A 250 -47.45 -54.68 29.47
N ILE A 251 -46.31 -54.16 29.93
CA ILE A 251 -45.71 -54.43 31.24
C ILE A 251 -45.74 -53.14 32.06
N THR A 252 -46.20 -53.22 33.31
CA THR A 252 -46.07 -52.14 34.30
C THR A 252 -45.36 -52.68 35.55
N GLY A 253 -44.18 -52.12 35.82
CA GLY A 253 -43.27 -52.47 36.91
C GLY A 253 -43.84 -52.05 38.26
N GLY A 254 -44.04 -50.75 38.46
CA GLY A 254 -44.45 -50.16 39.73
C GLY A 254 -43.23 -49.53 40.43
N THR A 255 -43.24 -49.36 41.75
CA THR A 255 -42.05 -48.81 42.43
C THR A 255 -41.10 -49.93 42.82
N GLY A 256 -39.80 -49.75 42.57
CA GLY A 256 -38.75 -50.72 42.88
C GLY A 256 -37.78 -50.87 41.73
N SER A 257 -36.70 -51.63 41.93
CA SER A 257 -35.70 -51.91 40.90
C SER A 257 -36.12 -53.11 40.07
N ASP A 258 -36.90 -52.85 39.01
CA ASP A 258 -37.53 -53.90 38.22
C ASP A 258 -36.63 -54.41 37.09
N SER A 259 -36.82 -55.68 36.70
CA SER A 259 -36.09 -56.32 35.62
C SER A 259 -37.00 -56.90 34.55
N VAL A 260 -36.76 -56.58 33.27
CA VAL A 260 -37.49 -57.15 32.12
C VAL A 260 -36.49 -57.80 31.16
N LEU A 261 -36.59 -59.12 30.99
CA LEU A 261 -35.77 -59.91 30.07
C LEU A 261 -36.64 -60.50 28.96
N VAL A 262 -36.26 -60.30 27.70
CA VAL A 262 -36.99 -60.82 26.54
C VAL A 262 -36.01 -61.50 25.59
N GLY A 263 -36.09 -62.83 25.50
CA GLY A 263 -35.24 -63.66 24.63
C GLY A 263 -35.60 -63.57 23.13
N GLY A 264 -36.78 -63.03 22.80
CA GLY A 264 -37.25 -62.78 21.44
C GLY A 264 -37.43 -61.30 21.12
N ALA A 265 -38.32 -61.00 20.17
CA ALA A 265 -38.65 -59.62 19.79
C ALA A 265 -39.56 -58.93 20.82
N PHE A 266 -39.34 -57.63 21.04
CA PHE A 266 -40.23 -56.72 21.77
C PHE A 266 -40.93 -55.83 20.74
N SER A 267 -42.11 -56.24 20.26
CA SER A 267 -42.78 -55.59 19.12
C SER A 267 -44.18 -55.11 19.45
N GLU A 268 -44.51 -53.90 19.01
CA GLU A 268 -45.79 -53.22 19.31
C GLU A 268 -46.12 -53.20 20.81
N SER A 269 -45.11 -53.31 21.67
CA SER A 269 -45.25 -53.55 23.10
C SER A 269 -44.84 -52.33 23.91
N SER A 270 -45.20 -52.31 25.18
CA SER A 270 -44.89 -51.23 26.13
C SER A 270 -44.38 -51.78 27.45
N ALA A 271 -43.37 -51.15 28.02
CA ALA A 271 -42.91 -51.40 29.39
C ALA A 271 -42.76 -50.05 30.12
N THR A 272 -43.41 -49.90 31.27
CA THR A 272 -43.30 -48.73 32.16
C THR A 272 -42.88 -49.21 33.55
N LEU A 273 -41.69 -48.85 34.03
CA LEU A 273 -41.10 -49.41 35.26
C LEU A 273 -41.03 -48.42 36.44
N ASP A 274 -41.52 -47.19 36.25
CA ASP A 274 -41.53 -46.10 37.25
C ASP A 274 -40.20 -45.96 38.06
N ALA A 275 -40.26 -45.69 39.37
CA ALA A 275 -39.08 -45.30 40.14
C ALA A 275 -38.27 -46.50 40.64
N GLY A 276 -36.96 -46.49 40.43
CA GLY A 276 -36.00 -47.51 40.87
C GLY A 276 -34.89 -47.72 39.84
N ASN A 277 -33.90 -48.55 40.15
CA ASN A 277 -32.80 -48.83 39.23
C ASN A 277 -33.16 -50.02 38.33
N ASN A 278 -33.80 -49.74 37.21
CA ASN A 278 -34.40 -50.75 36.37
C ASN A 278 -33.43 -51.37 35.36
N PHE A 279 -33.69 -52.61 34.99
CA PHE A 279 -32.90 -53.36 34.02
C PHE A 279 -33.77 -53.94 32.91
N VAL A 280 -33.56 -53.54 31.66
CA VAL A 280 -34.24 -54.11 30.50
C VAL A 280 -33.23 -54.75 29.54
N SER A 281 -33.43 -56.02 29.18
CA SER A 281 -32.62 -56.71 28.17
C SER A 281 -33.51 -57.36 27.13
N VAL A 282 -33.31 -57.01 25.86
CA VAL A 282 -34.02 -57.60 24.72
C VAL A 282 -33.01 -58.22 23.76
N ASP A 283 -33.05 -59.54 23.63
CA ASP A 283 -32.18 -60.31 22.74
C ASP A 283 -32.61 -60.16 21.27
N GLY A 284 -33.91 -59.96 21.00
CA GLY A 284 -34.46 -59.71 19.67
C GLY A 284 -34.63 -58.24 19.34
N ALA A 285 -35.42 -57.94 18.30
CA ALA A 285 -35.63 -56.56 17.83
C ALA A 285 -36.65 -55.83 18.70
N ILE A 286 -36.37 -54.55 18.97
CA ILE A 286 -37.34 -53.62 19.56
C ILE A 286 -38.00 -52.87 18.39
N SER A 287 -39.28 -53.13 18.13
CA SER A 287 -39.98 -52.55 16.97
C SER A 287 -41.33 -51.95 17.33
N SER A 288 -41.60 -50.72 16.90
CA SER A 288 -42.89 -50.03 17.13
C SER A 288 -43.31 -50.01 18.60
N SER A 289 -42.35 -49.89 19.51
CA SER A 289 -42.56 -50.16 20.95
C SER A 289 -42.15 -48.98 21.83
N THR A 290 -42.62 -48.97 23.08
CA THR A 290 -42.28 -47.96 24.08
C THR A 290 -41.65 -48.61 25.31
N ILE A 291 -40.51 -48.10 25.77
CA ILE A 291 -39.93 -48.48 27.06
C ILE A 291 -39.72 -47.20 27.86
N THR A 292 -40.23 -47.16 29.08
CA THR A 292 -40.06 -46.07 30.04
C THR A 292 -39.58 -46.66 31.35
N ALA A 293 -38.33 -46.40 31.73
CA ALA A 293 -37.77 -46.91 32.98
C ALA A 293 -38.25 -46.03 34.13
N GLY A 294 -37.70 -44.83 34.35
CA GLY A 294 -38.33 -43.80 35.20
C GLY A 294 -37.29 -42.98 35.94
N ASP A 295 -37.46 -42.74 37.24
CA ASP A 295 -36.39 -42.12 38.04
C ASP A 295 -35.49 -43.23 38.62
N GLY A 296 -34.19 -43.18 38.37
CA GLY A 296 -33.19 -44.14 38.88
C GLY A 296 -32.04 -44.36 37.90
N ASP A 297 -31.01 -45.10 38.34
CA ASP A 297 -29.87 -45.48 37.48
C ASP A 297 -30.25 -46.70 36.62
N ASP A 298 -30.89 -46.44 35.48
CA ASP A 298 -31.49 -47.45 34.62
C ASP A 298 -30.51 -48.00 33.57
N ARG A 299 -30.69 -49.27 33.20
CA ARG A 299 -29.89 -49.92 32.14
C ARG A 299 -30.80 -50.61 31.12
N LEU A 300 -30.57 -50.34 29.85
CA LEU A 300 -31.22 -51.02 28.74
C LEU A 300 -30.19 -51.59 27.75
N TYR A 301 -30.28 -52.90 27.51
CA TYR A 301 -29.53 -53.61 26.50
C TYR A 301 -30.45 -54.09 25.36
N ALA A 302 -30.22 -53.59 24.15
CA ALA A 302 -30.86 -54.08 22.94
C ALA A 302 -29.81 -54.78 22.06
N GLN A 303 -29.81 -56.12 22.05
CA GLN A 303 -28.80 -56.90 21.31
C GLN A 303 -29.01 -56.88 19.79
N THR A 304 -30.13 -56.33 19.32
CA THR A 304 -30.39 -56.10 17.90
C THR A 304 -30.92 -54.69 17.66
N GLY A 305 -31.44 -54.42 16.46
CA GLY A 305 -31.82 -53.06 16.07
C GLY A 305 -33.10 -52.56 16.75
N VAL A 306 -33.14 -51.26 16.98
CA VAL A 306 -34.32 -50.54 17.49
C VAL A 306 -34.96 -49.78 16.35
N THR A 307 -36.25 -50.03 16.09
CA THR A 307 -36.97 -49.45 14.95
C THR A 307 -38.32 -48.88 15.34
N ASN A 308 -38.67 -47.67 14.87
CA ASN A 308 -39.94 -46.99 15.17
C ASN A 308 -40.33 -46.98 16.66
N SER A 309 -39.36 -46.94 17.57
CA SER A 309 -39.60 -47.13 19.00
C SER A 309 -39.22 -45.90 19.82
N THR A 310 -39.78 -45.81 21.02
CA THR A 310 -39.49 -44.75 21.99
C THR A 310 -38.89 -45.38 23.24
N ILE A 311 -37.69 -44.95 23.62
CA ILE A 311 -37.03 -45.37 24.86
C ILE A 311 -36.80 -44.12 25.72
N ASN A 312 -37.29 -44.15 26.95
CA ASN A 312 -37.10 -43.07 27.92
C ASN A 312 -36.58 -43.68 29.23
N LEU A 313 -35.36 -43.36 29.62
CA LEU A 313 -34.75 -43.84 30.86
C LEU A 313 -34.91 -42.84 32.02
N GLY A 314 -35.57 -41.70 31.81
CA GLY A 314 -35.85 -40.71 32.86
C GLY A 314 -34.61 -40.23 33.61
N ASN A 315 -34.70 -39.78 34.87
CA ASN A 315 -33.54 -39.15 35.54
C ASN A 315 -32.64 -40.17 36.24
N GLY A 316 -31.32 -40.04 36.14
CA GLY A 316 -30.35 -40.88 36.84
C GLY A 316 -29.10 -41.12 35.99
N ILE A 317 -28.16 -41.95 36.45
CA ILE A 317 -27.00 -42.35 35.64
C ILE A 317 -27.41 -43.53 34.77
N ASN A 318 -27.83 -43.23 33.53
CA ASN A 318 -28.45 -44.21 32.65
C ASN A 318 -27.47 -44.79 31.63
N VAL A 319 -27.67 -46.07 31.29
CA VAL A 319 -26.91 -46.76 30.24
C VAL A 319 -27.86 -47.34 29.21
N LEU A 320 -27.77 -46.85 27.98
CA LEU A 320 -28.46 -47.42 26.82
C LEU A 320 -27.44 -47.96 25.83
N ASP A 321 -27.46 -49.27 25.62
CA ASP A 321 -26.55 -49.97 24.71
C ASP A 321 -27.37 -50.74 23.65
N VAL A 322 -27.11 -50.42 22.38
CA VAL A 322 -27.74 -51.00 21.20
C VAL A 322 -26.66 -51.59 20.29
N ASP A 323 -26.56 -52.92 20.22
CA ASP A 323 -25.51 -53.62 19.46
C ASP A 323 -25.55 -53.34 17.94
N GLN A 324 -26.75 -53.04 17.40
CA GLN A 324 -26.98 -52.85 15.97
C GLN A 324 -27.46 -51.42 15.67
N GLY A 325 -28.33 -51.23 14.67
CA GLY A 325 -28.76 -49.90 14.22
C GLY A 325 -30.05 -49.40 14.87
N VAL A 326 -30.22 -48.08 14.84
CA VAL A 326 -31.42 -47.37 15.31
C VAL A 326 -32.09 -46.68 14.11
N ILE A 327 -33.37 -46.95 13.87
CA ILE A 327 -34.11 -46.38 12.73
C ILE A 327 -35.41 -45.76 13.22
N SER A 328 -35.68 -44.50 12.86
CA SER A 328 -36.95 -43.82 13.14
C SER A 328 -37.38 -43.87 14.61
N SER A 329 -36.42 -43.87 15.53
CA SER A 329 -36.65 -44.08 16.97
C SER A 329 -36.20 -42.88 17.79
N SER A 330 -36.77 -42.73 18.98
CA SER A 330 -36.48 -41.62 19.89
C SER A 330 -35.96 -42.12 21.23
N PHE A 331 -34.78 -41.67 21.66
CA PHE A 331 -34.19 -41.99 22.95
C PHE A 331 -34.16 -40.75 23.84
N THR A 332 -34.39 -40.93 25.14
CA THR A 332 -34.28 -39.90 26.18
C THR A 332 -33.59 -40.51 27.39
N LEU A 333 -32.41 -40.03 27.76
CA LEU A 333 -31.64 -40.55 28.90
C LEU A 333 -31.73 -39.66 30.14
N GLY A 334 -32.14 -38.39 30.02
CA GLY A 334 -32.65 -37.59 31.13
C GLY A 334 -31.67 -36.60 31.73
N SER A 335 -31.24 -36.81 32.97
CA SER A 335 -30.29 -35.91 33.65
C SER A 335 -29.30 -36.75 34.44
N ASN A 336 -28.13 -36.17 34.74
CA ASN A 336 -26.89 -36.80 35.24
C ASN A 336 -26.04 -37.44 34.13
N ASP A 337 -24.88 -37.98 34.50
CA ASP A 337 -23.88 -38.48 33.56
C ASP A 337 -24.34 -39.78 32.87
N ASP A 338 -24.82 -39.68 31.64
CA ASP A 338 -25.40 -40.81 30.91
C ASP A 338 -24.43 -41.45 29.90
N THR A 339 -24.67 -42.71 29.54
CA THR A 339 -23.95 -43.43 28.49
C THR A 339 -24.90 -43.94 27.42
N LEU A 340 -24.68 -43.51 26.17
CA LEU A 340 -25.36 -44.01 24.98
C LEU A 340 -24.35 -44.68 24.05
N ASP A 341 -24.43 -46.00 23.89
CA ASP A 341 -23.63 -46.76 22.93
C ASP A 341 -24.52 -47.39 21.85
N ILE A 342 -24.22 -47.13 20.58
CA ILE A 342 -24.92 -47.69 19.44
C ILE A 342 -23.87 -48.29 18.48
N GLY A 343 -23.79 -49.60 18.40
CA GLY A 343 -22.79 -50.30 17.57
C GLY A 343 -23.01 -50.14 16.05
N GLY A 344 -24.23 -49.84 15.60
CA GLY A 344 -24.61 -49.76 14.19
C GLY A 344 -24.94 -48.36 13.67
N ASN A 345 -25.68 -48.32 12.55
CA ASN A 345 -26.10 -47.06 11.92
C ASN A 345 -27.31 -46.44 12.61
N VAL A 346 -27.36 -45.11 12.66
CA VAL A 346 -28.49 -44.34 13.18
C VAL A 346 -29.16 -43.60 12.02
N THR A 347 -30.46 -43.75 11.83
CA THR A 347 -31.19 -43.14 10.71
C THR A 347 -32.54 -42.59 11.14
N SER A 348 -32.83 -41.33 10.84
CA SER A 348 -34.10 -40.67 11.20
C SER A 348 -34.43 -40.75 12.70
N ALA A 349 -33.41 -40.75 13.56
CA ALA A 349 -33.58 -40.88 15.00
C ALA A 349 -33.49 -39.52 15.72
N THR A 350 -34.05 -39.47 16.93
CA THR A 350 -33.88 -38.35 17.87
C THR A 350 -33.27 -38.88 19.14
N LEU A 351 -32.04 -38.49 19.43
CA LEU A 351 -31.27 -38.93 20.59
C LEU A 351 -31.13 -37.74 21.53
N LEU A 352 -31.85 -37.77 22.65
CA LEU A 352 -31.78 -36.75 23.70
C LEU A 352 -31.06 -37.38 24.88
N VAL A 353 -29.83 -36.97 25.14
CA VAL A 353 -29.06 -37.56 26.25
C VAL A 353 -29.45 -36.83 27.53
N GLY A 354 -29.27 -35.51 27.57
CA GLY A 354 -29.76 -34.59 28.59
C GLY A 354 -28.65 -34.02 29.49
N ASP A 355 -29.00 -33.25 30.52
CA ASP A 355 -27.99 -32.53 31.31
C ASP A 355 -27.05 -33.50 32.06
N GLY A 356 -25.73 -33.33 32.01
CA GLY A 356 -24.73 -34.21 32.63
C GLY A 356 -23.45 -34.26 31.81
N ASN A 357 -22.40 -34.91 32.32
CA ASN A 357 -21.20 -35.20 31.51
C ASN A 357 -21.41 -36.53 30.77
N ASN A 358 -21.92 -36.47 29.54
CA ASN A 358 -22.41 -37.65 28.86
C ASN A 358 -21.37 -38.29 27.95
N TRP A 359 -21.48 -39.61 27.79
CA TRP A 359 -20.68 -40.38 26.85
C TRP A 359 -21.55 -40.96 25.73
N VAL A 360 -21.37 -40.47 24.50
CA VAL A 360 -22.12 -40.93 23.33
C VAL A 360 -21.16 -41.57 22.33
N THR A 361 -21.40 -42.83 21.96
CA THR A 361 -20.67 -43.53 20.91
C THR A 361 -21.64 -44.10 19.89
N ILE A 362 -21.44 -43.77 18.61
CA ILE A 362 -22.16 -44.37 17.49
C ILE A 362 -21.12 -45.01 16.56
N GLY A 363 -21.07 -46.33 16.51
CA GLY A 363 -20.08 -47.08 15.72
C GLY A 363 -20.28 -46.98 14.21
N GLY A 364 -21.52 -46.75 13.74
CA GLY A 364 -21.87 -46.63 12.33
C GLY A 364 -22.03 -45.19 11.83
N SER A 365 -22.64 -45.05 10.65
CA SER A 365 -23.04 -43.75 10.10
C SER A 365 -24.31 -43.24 10.78
N ILE A 366 -24.41 -41.92 10.94
CA ILE A 366 -25.63 -41.23 11.38
C ILE A 366 -26.22 -40.41 10.23
N THR A 367 -27.53 -40.53 9.99
CA THR A 367 -28.19 -39.90 8.83
C THR A 367 -29.56 -39.33 9.19
N SER A 368 -29.85 -38.08 8.76
CA SER A 368 -31.14 -37.41 8.95
C SER A 368 -31.63 -37.45 10.40
N SER A 369 -30.73 -37.28 11.37
CA SER A 369 -30.99 -37.53 12.80
C SER A 369 -30.59 -36.34 13.66
N ILE A 370 -31.19 -36.25 14.85
CA ILE A 370 -30.90 -35.22 15.84
C ILE A 370 -30.22 -35.90 17.03
N LEU A 371 -29.10 -35.35 17.49
CA LEU A 371 -28.40 -35.74 18.71
C LEU A 371 -28.16 -34.49 19.57
N LEU A 372 -28.77 -34.44 20.75
CA LEU A 372 -28.59 -33.37 21.73
C LEU A 372 -27.98 -33.99 22.99
N ALA A 373 -26.75 -33.61 23.32
CA ALA A 373 -26.06 -34.13 24.49
C ALA A 373 -26.54 -33.43 25.76
N GLY A 374 -26.52 -32.10 25.89
CA GLY A 374 -27.24 -31.42 26.97
C GLY A 374 -26.53 -30.19 27.50
N ALA A 375 -26.24 -30.17 28.79
CA ALA A 375 -25.30 -29.23 29.41
C ALA A 375 -24.41 -30.05 30.33
N GLY A 376 -23.12 -29.80 30.34
CA GLY A 376 -22.08 -30.61 31.01
C GLY A 376 -20.94 -30.90 30.03
N ASP A 377 -19.84 -31.46 30.52
CA ASP A 377 -18.67 -31.78 29.69
C ASP A 377 -18.94 -33.09 28.92
N ASP A 378 -19.42 -32.98 27.69
CA ASP A 378 -19.89 -34.09 26.88
C ASP A 378 -18.81 -34.67 25.96
N SER A 379 -18.84 -35.99 25.75
CA SER A 379 -17.95 -36.71 24.82
C SER A 379 -18.77 -37.47 23.77
N VAL A 380 -18.76 -36.98 22.53
CA VAL A 380 -19.51 -37.55 21.40
C VAL A 380 -18.56 -38.09 20.32
N GLN A 381 -18.63 -39.40 20.07
CA GLN A 381 -17.89 -40.08 19.01
C GLN A 381 -18.81 -40.67 17.94
N LEU A 382 -18.60 -40.24 16.69
CA LEU A 382 -19.25 -40.77 15.50
C LEU A 382 -18.25 -41.57 14.66
N GLY A 383 -18.41 -42.89 14.65
CA GLY A 383 -17.56 -43.90 14.00
C GLY A 383 -17.72 -44.02 12.48
N GLY A 384 -18.74 -43.37 11.90
CA GLY A 384 -18.99 -43.33 10.47
C GLY A 384 -19.24 -41.93 9.92
N THR A 385 -19.82 -41.87 8.72
CA THR A 385 -20.24 -40.63 8.06
C THR A 385 -21.44 -40.00 8.77
N ALA A 386 -21.40 -38.68 8.97
CA ALA A 386 -22.51 -37.86 9.41
C ALA A 386 -23.18 -37.18 8.21
N VAL A 387 -24.47 -37.44 7.97
CA VAL A 387 -25.20 -36.91 6.81
C VAL A 387 -26.52 -36.28 7.25
N ASP A 388 -26.74 -35.00 6.98
CA ASP A 388 -28.00 -34.32 7.33
C ASP A 388 -28.36 -34.47 8.81
N ILE A 389 -27.38 -34.31 9.71
CA ILE A 389 -27.62 -34.39 11.15
C ILE A 389 -27.65 -33.03 11.81
N VAL A 390 -28.30 -32.95 12.96
CA VAL A 390 -28.11 -31.85 13.93
C VAL A 390 -27.47 -32.46 15.17
N LEU A 391 -26.28 -32.00 15.51
CA LEU A 391 -25.56 -32.38 16.72
C LEU A 391 -25.34 -31.14 17.57
N SER A 392 -25.78 -31.16 18.83
CA SER A 392 -25.47 -30.11 19.79
C SER A 392 -25.02 -30.71 21.10
N THR A 393 -23.90 -30.22 21.67
CA THR A 393 -23.41 -30.66 22.98
C THR A 393 -23.83 -29.71 24.10
N GLY A 394 -23.78 -28.40 23.90
CA GLY A 394 -24.55 -27.42 24.66
C GLY A 394 -23.72 -26.43 25.46
N SER A 395 -23.49 -26.66 26.75
CA SER A 395 -22.57 -25.82 27.52
C SER A 395 -21.70 -26.71 28.37
N GLY A 396 -20.39 -26.55 28.33
CA GLY A 396 -19.43 -27.49 28.90
C GLY A 396 -18.13 -27.48 28.11
N THR A 397 -17.11 -28.17 28.60
CA THR A 397 -15.88 -28.42 27.85
C THR A 397 -16.05 -29.70 27.05
N ASP A 398 -16.50 -29.59 25.81
CA ASP A 398 -17.01 -30.71 25.03
C ASP A 398 -15.99 -31.29 24.06
N ILE A 399 -16.14 -32.58 23.76
CA ILE A 399 -15.34 -33.29 22.77
C ILE A 399 -16.25 -33.91 21.73
N VAL A 400 -16.09 -33.52 20.46
CA VAL A 400 -16.80 -34.13 19.33
C VAL A 400 -15.79 -34.69 18.32
N LEU A 401 -15.89 -35.99 18.03
CA LEU A 401 -15.06 -36.65 17.04
C LEU A 401 -15.91 -37.34 15.97
N VAL A 402 -15.78 -36.90 14.72
CA VAL A 402 -16.39 -37.52 13.55
C VAL A 402 -15.31 -38.17 12.69
N THR A 403 -15.37 -39.49 12.56
CA THR A 403 -14.34 -40.25 11.85
C THR A 403 -14.57 -40.35 10.34
N GLY A 404 -15.83 -40.30 9.89
CA GLY A 404 -16.20 -40.24 8.47
C GLY A 404 -16.42 -38.81 7.98
N ASP A 405 -16.94 -38.66 6.75
CA ASP A 405 -17.28 -37.34 6.21
C ASP A 405 -18.46 -36.71 6.97
N ALA A 406 -18.46 -35.39 7.09
CA ALA A 406 -19.58 -34.59 7.56
C ALA A 406 -20.24 -33.89 6.37
N ILE A 407 -21.47 -34.29 6.02
CA ILE A 407 -22.16 -33.85 4.79
C ILE A 407 -23.48 -33.20 5.16
N VAL A 408 -23.67 -31.92 4.81
CA VAL A 408 -24.93 -31.18 5.01
C VAL A 408 -25.41 -31.26 6.47
N SER A 409 -24.48 -31.30 7.41
CA SER A 409 -24.76 -31.50 8.84
C SER A 409 -24.51 -30.21 9.62
N ASP A 410 -25.21 -30.04 10.74
CA ASP A 410 -25.09 -28.91 11.66
C ASP A 410 -24.52 -29.37 12.99
N PHE A 411 -23.41 -28.76 13.42
CA PHE A 411 -22.70 -29.07 14.67
C PHE A 411 -22.62 -27.81 15.54
N GLN A 412 -23.01 -27.90 16.81
CA GLN A 412 -22.96 -26.79 17.76
C GLN A 412 -22.39 -27.27 19.10
N THR A 413 -21.29 -26.69 19.60
CA THR A 413 -20.73 -27.11 20.90
C THR A 413 -21.07 -26.16 22.05
N GLY A 414 -21.02 -24.84 21.82
CA GLY A 414 -21.69 -23.84 22.65
C GLY A 414 -20.75 -23.12 23.62
N GLU A 415 -21.09 -22.97 24.90
CA GLU A 415 -20.19 -22.27 25.84
C GLU A 415 -19.17 -23.25 26.47
N GLY A 416 -17.88 -22.97 26.38
CA GLY A 416 -16.81 -23.74 27.02
C GLY A 416 -15.61 -23.95 26.08
N ALA A 417 -14.52 -24.56 26.57
CA ALA A 417 -13.32 -24.76 25.75
C ALA A 417 -13.37 -26.09 25.00
N ASP A 418 -13.92 -26.07 23.80
CA ASP A 418 -14.33 -27.27 23.07
C ASP A 418 -13.25 -27.82 22.14
N SER A 419 -13.29 -29.13 21.91
CA SER A 419 -12.37 -29.84 21.02
C SER A 419 -13.14 -30.65 19.99
N VAL A 420 -13.22 -30.14 18.77
CA VAL A 420 -13.93 -30.79 17.65
C VAL A 420 -12.96 -31.29 16.58
N GLY A 421 -13.12 -32.55 16.19
CA GLY A 421 -12.29 -33.21 15.20
C GLY A 421 -13.10 -33.91 14.10
N PHE A 422 -12.78 -33.61 12.84
CA PHE A 422 -13.24 -34.33 11.66
C PHE A 422 -12.07 -35.05 11.00
N ALA A 423 -12.08 -36.38 10.99
CA ALA A 423 -10.98 -37.17 10.41
C ALA A 423 -11.07 -37.31 8.89
N ALA A 424 -12.13 -36.82 8.26
CA ALA A 424 -12.36 -36.83 6.82
C ALA A 424 -12.84 -35.45 6.33
N SER A 425 -13.59 -35.40 5.21
CA SER A 425 -14.00 -34.13 4.59
C SER A 425 -15.24 -33.51 5.24
N PHE A 426 -15.31 -32.19 5.20
CA PHE A 426 -16.44 -31.38 5.71
C PHE A 426 -17.13 -30.69 4.52
N SER A 427 -18.33 -31.14 4.15
CA SER A 427 -18.97 -30.82 2.88
C SER A 427 -20.37 -30.23 3.04
N GLY A 428 -20.52 -28.92 2.79
CA GLY A 428 -21.78 -28.18 2.88
C GLY A 428 -22.42 -28.22 4.26
N SER A 429 -21.60 -28.45 5.29
CA SER A 429 -21.98 -28.56 6.69
C SER A 429 -21.74 -27.22 7.41
N THR A 430 -22.37 -27.04 8.56
CA THR A 430 -22.17 -25.89 9.45
C THR A 430 -21.59 -26.36 10.77
N ILE A 431 -20.63 -25.61 11.30
CA ILE A 431 -20.12 -25.79 12.65
C ILE A 431 -20.00 -24.44 13.35
N ASP A 432 -20.50 -24.39 14.58
CA ASP A 432 -20.37 -23.28 15.51
C ASP A 432 -19.84 -23.83 16.83
N VAL A 433 -18.58 -23.52 17.16
CA VAL A 433 -17.99 -23.99 18.44
C VAL A 433 -18.29 -23.06 19.62
N GLY A 434 -18.82 -21.86 19.38
CA GLY A 434 -19.41 -21.01 20.40
C GLY A 434 -18.42 -20.13 21.19
N GLU A 435 -18.63 -19.92 22.50
CA GLU A 435 -17.77 -19.05 23.32
C GLU A 435 -16.74 -19.90 24.07
N GLY A 436 -15.44 -19.62 23.89
CA GLY A 436 -14.37 -20.41 24.51
C GLY A 436 -13.05 -20.33 23.75
N SER A 437 -12.00 -20.94 24.30
CA SER A 437 -10.77 -21.15 23.55
C SER A 437 -10.80 -22.53 22.92
N ASP A 438 -11.30 -22.59 21.69
CA ASP A 438 -11.69 -23.84 21.05
C ASP A 438 -10.63 -24.38 20.11
N THR A 439 -10.66 -25.69 19.88
CA THR A 439 -9.81 -26.37 18.89
C THR A 439 -10.68 -27.08 17.87
N LEU A 440 -10.58 -26.68 16.60
CA LEU A 440 -11.23 -27.33 15.48
C LEU A 440 -10.20 -27.91 14.50
N GLY A 441 -10.20 -29.23 14.34
CA GLY A 441 -9.35 -29.94 13.38
C GLY A 441 -10.16 -30.63 12.29
N ILE A 442 -9.87 -30.34 11.02
CA ILE A 442 -10.44 -31.03 9.85
C ILE A 442 -9.30 -31.63 9.04
N ALA A 443 -9.21 -32.95 8.96
CA ALA A 443 -8.13 -33.62 8.24
C ALA A 443 -8.30 -33.59 6.71
N GLY A 444 -9.55 -33.61 6.23
CA GLY A 444 -9.90 -33.61 4.80
C GLY A 444 -10.12 -32.22 4.20
N ASP A 445 -10.81 -32.19 3.06
CA ASP A 445 -11.18 -30.94 2.39
C ASP A 445 -12.43 -30.31 3.02
N VAL A 446 -12.49 -28.98 3.03
CA VAL A 446 -13.69 -28.19 3.33
C VAL A 446 -14.26 -27.69 2.01
N VAL A 447 -15.40 -28.22 1.58
CA VAL A 447 -15.98 -27.95 0.25
C VAL A 447 -17.48 -27.75 0.31
N ASN A 448 -18.08 -27.18 -0.73
CA ASN A 448 -19.54 -27.13 -0.83
C ASN A 448 -20.14 -28.49 -1.18
N ALA A 449 -21.28 -28.81 -0.57
CA ALA A 449 -22.05 -29.98 -0.98
C ALA A 449 -22.74 -29.68 -2.33
N GLY A 450 -22.25 -30.30 -3.41
CA GLY A 450 -22.85 -30.14 -4.73
C GLY A 450 -24.27 -30.72 -4.81
N ALA A 451 -25.09 -30.19 -5.74
CA ALA A 451 -26.45 -30.71 -6.02
C ALA A 451 -26.49 -32.19 -6.46
N THR A 452 -25.32 -32.80 -6.70
CA THR A 452 -25.14 -34.22 -7.06
C THR A 452 -25.16 -35.17 -5.86
N SER A 453 -25.14 -34.67 -4.62
CA SER A 453 -25.31 -35.51 -3.41
C SER A 453 -26.72 -36.13 -3.33
N GLY A 454 -27.68 -35.63 -4.12
CA GLY A 454 -29.07 -36.08 -4.12
C GLY A 454 -29.88 -35.63 -2.91
N LEU A 455 -29.24 -34.94 -1.96
CA LEU A 455 -29.86 -34.44 -0.71
C LEU A 455 -30.43 -33.02 -0.88
N THR A 456 -29.80 -32.18 -1.72
CA THR A 456 -30.19 -30.77 -1.88
C THR A 456 -30.38 -30.40 -3.35
N THR A 457 -31.25 -29.42 -3.62
CA THR A 457 -31.49 -28.88 -4.97
C THR A 457 -30.61 -27.67 -5.30
N THR A 458 -29.93 -27.12 -4.29
CA THR A 458 -28.96 -26.02 -4.39
C THR A 458 -27.68 -26.41 -3.65
N PRO A 459 -26.49 -26.01 -4.15
CA PRO A 459 -25.26 -26.17 -3.39
C PRO A 459 -25.39 -25.51 -2.01
N LEU A 460 -24.93 -26.19 -0.96
CA LEU A 460 -24.83 -25.63 0.38
C LEU A 460 -23.38 -25.28 0.68
N THR A 461 -23.18 -24.09 1.20
CA THR A 461 -21.87 -23.56 1.61
C THR A 461 -21.42 -24.20 2.91
N SER A 462 -20.17 -24.62 2.99
CA SER A 462 -19.57 -24.97 4.29
C SER A 462 -19.34 -23.72 5.11
N VAL A 463 -19.79 -23.72 6.37
CA VAL A 463 -19.62 -22.58 7.29
C VAL A 463 -18.94 -23.06 8.57
N ILE A 464 -17.88 -22.37 8.97
CA ILE A 464 -17.15 -22.57 10.21
C ILE A 464 -17.22 -21.28 11.02
N THR A 465 -17.71 -21.36 12.26
CA THR A 465 -17.75 -20.28 13.23
C THR A 465 -16.99 -20.73 14.48
N LEU A 466 -15.93 -20.01 14.86
CA LEU A 466 -15.16 -20.31 16.07
C LEU A 466 -15.63 -19.52 17.29
N GLY A 467 -16.31 -18.40 17.08
CA GLY A 467 -16.84 -17.55 18.14
C GLY A 467 -15.75 -16.84 18.96
N GLU A 468 -16.09 -16.45 20.20
CA GLU A 468 -15.23 -15.59 21.02
C GLU A 468 -14.23 -16.42 21.84
N GLY A 469 -12.97 -15.98 21.90
CA GLY A 469 -11.86 -16.59 22.64
C GLY A 469 -10.69 -16.93 21.73
N ASP A 470 -9.56 -17.38 22.30
CA ASP A 470 -8.36 -17.70 21.50
C ASP A 470 -8.53 -19.09 20.84
N ASN A 471 -8.90 -19.14 19.56
CA ASN A 471 -9.24 -20.39 18.88
C ASN A 471 -8.11 -20.93 17.99
N TYR A 472 -8.12 -22.25 17.76
CA TYR A 472 -7.17 -22.95 16.90
C TYR A 472 -7.87 -23.76 15.82
N LEU A 473 -7.78 -23.32 14.56
CA LEU A 473 -8.31 -24.02 13.40
C LEU A 473 -7.18 -24.66 12.58
N THR A 474 -7.25 -25.97 12.35
CA THR A 474 -6.37 -26.67 11.40
C THR A 474 -7.19 -27.39 10.34
N ILE A 475 -6.88 -27.12 9.06
CA ILE A 475 -7.47 -27.82 7.91
C ILE A 475 -6.34 -28.45 7.09
N GLY A 476 -6.31 -29.79 7.07
CA GLY A 476 -5.29 -30.57 6.35
C GLY A 476 -5.48 -30.64 4.83
N GLY A 477 -6.72 -30.48 4.36
CA GLY A 477 -7.07 -30.43 2.93
C GLY A 477 -7.20 -29.01 2.38
N ASN A 478 -7.92 -28.89 1.26
CA ASN A 478 -8.23 -27.61 0.62
C ASN A 478 -9.50 -27.00 1.19
N VAL A 479 -9.61 -25.68 1.18
CA VAL A 479 -10.81 -24.91 1.55
C VAL A 479 -11.38 -24.27 0.29
N VAL A 480 -12.56 -24.70 -0.14
CA VAL A 480 -13.15 -24.29 -1.42
C VAL A 480 -14.60 -23.84 -1.23
N SER A 481 -14.88 -22.60 -1.64
CA SER A 481 -16.21 -21.99 -1.59
C SER A 481 -16.85 -21.93 -0.19
N ALA A 482 -16.03 -21.83 0.86
CA ALA A 482 -16.46 -21.87 2.26
C ALA A 482 -16.49 -20.47 2.90
N SER A 483 -17.09 -20.40 4.10
CA SER A 483 -17.04 -19.23 4.98
C SER A 483 -16.44 -19.64 6.33
N VAL A 484 -15.40 -18.93 6.78
CA VAL A 484 -14.77 -19.15 8.09
C VAL A 484 -14.77 -17.84 8.86
N THR A 485 -15.27 -17.86 10.08
CA THR A 485 -15.29 -16.71 10.99
C THR A 485 -14.72 -17.15 12.33
N ALA A 486 -13.67 -16.51 12.84
CA ALA A 486 -13.23 -16.76 14.20
C ALA A 486 -14.06 -15.94 15.19
N GLY A 487 -13.71 -14.70 15.50
CA GLY A 487 -14.52 -13.88 16.43
C GLY A 487 -13.67 -12.79 17.07
N ALA A 488 -13.79 -12.56 18.37
CA ALA A 488 -12.76 -11.82 19.10
C ALA A 488 -11.87 -12.80 19.86
N GLY A 489 -10.56 -12.55 19.93
CA GLY A 489 -9.57 -13.45 20.50
C GLY A 489 -8.30 -13.47 19.66
N ASP A 490 -7.21 -14.04 20.18
CA ASP A 490 -5.99 -14.22 19.40
C ASP A 490 -6.07 -15.56 18.65
N ASP A 491 -6.60 -15.55 17.43
CA ASP A 491 -6.96 -16.77 16.71
C ASP A 491 -5.85 -17.29 15.77
N ILE A 492 -5.71 -18.60 15.66
CA ILE A 492 -4.69 -19.25 14.81
C ILE A 492 -5.33 -20.17 13.77
N PHE A 493 -5.02 -19.91 12.50
CA PHE A 493 -5.48 -20.67 11.35
C PHE A 493 -4.29 -21.33 10.66
N ALA A 494 -4.34 -22.65 10.47
CA ALA A 494 -3.41 -23.39 9.65
C ALA A 494 -4.18 -24.16 8.57
N VAL A 495 -4.26 -23.59 7.38
CA VAL A 495 -5.08 -24.09 6.26
C VAL A 495 -4.24 -24.45 5.03
N GLY A 496 -4.76 -25.34 4.19
CA GLY A 496 -4.12 -25.74 2.94
C GLY A 496 -4.23 -24.70 1.83
N VAL A 497 -4.69 -25.13 0.65
CA VAL A 497 -5.03 -24.23 -0.47
C VAL A 497 -6.43 -23.68 -0.24
N VAL A 498 -6.60 -22.37 -0.40
CA VAL A 498 -7.87 -21.67 -0.21
C VAL A 498 -8.35 -21.11 -1.56
N THR A 499 -9.61 -21.39 -1.94
CA THR A 499 -10.21 -20.95 -3.20
C THR A 499 -11.65 -20.50 -3.00
N ASP A 500 -12.07 -19.38 -3.60
CA ASP A 500 -13.47 -18.88 -3.55
C ASP A 500 -14.01 -18.75 -2.11
N THR A 501 -13.14 -18.47 -1.13
CA THR A 501 -13.47 -18.59 0.30
C THR A 501 -13.39 -17.24 0.98
N THR A 502 -14.30 -17.00 1.92
CA THR A 502 -14.22 -15.84 2.83
C THR A 502 -13.71 -16.30 4.19
N ILE A 503 -12.66 -15.65 4.69
CA ILE A 503 -12.13 -15.84 6.04
C ILE A 503 -12.18 -14.49 6.76
N SER A 504 -12.80 -14.47 7.94
CA SER A 504 -12.79 -13.34 8.86
C SER A 504 -12.11 -13.78 10.16
N ALA A 505 -10.89 -13.27 10.42
CA ALA A 505 -10.18 -13.56 11.66
C ALA A 505 -10.81 -12.81 12.85
N GLY A 506 -11.26 -11.57 12.61
CA GLY A 506 -11.98 -10.80 13.63
C GLY A 506 -11.03 -9.97 14.49
N ALA A 507 -11.31 -9.77 15.79
CA ALA A 507 -10.56 -8.82 16.61
C ALA A 507 -9.59 -9.50 17.57
N GLY A 508 -8.30 -9.19 17.49
CA GLY A 508 -7.24 -9.75 18.33
C GLY A 508 -5.95 -9.86 17.52
N ASP A 509 -4.90 -10.45 18.09
CA ASP A 509 -3.63 -10.67 17.39
C ASP A 509 -3.70 -11.99 16.60
N ASP A 510 -4.35 -11.96 15.44
CA ASP A 510 -4.68 -13.17 14.67
C ASP A 510 -3.52 -13.66 13.78
N SER A 511 -3.41 -14.96 13.58
CA SER A 511 -2.39 -15.57 12.72
C SER A 511 -2.97 -16.55 11.71
N VAL A 512 -2.89 -16.20 10.42
CA VAL A 512 -3.34 -17.06 9.31
C VAL A 512 -2.15 -17.59 8.50
N GLY A 513 -1.98 -18.91 8.50
CA GLY A 513 -1.04 -19.64 7.66
C GLY A 513 -1.77 -20.41 6.55
N ALA A 514 -1.40 -20.17 5.29
CA ALA A 514 -1.99 -20.85 4.13
C ALA A 514 -0.94 -21.32 3.10
N THR A 515 -1.32 -22.29 2.27
CA THR A 515 -0.51 -22.67 1.10
C THR A 515 -0.67 -21.64 -0.02
N SER A 516 -1.90 -21.26 -0.37
CA SER A 516 -2.18 -20.24 -1.40
C SER A 516 -3.62 -19.75 -1.26
N PHE A 517 -3.90 -18.58 -1.82
CA PHE A 517 -5.25 -18.01 -1.94
C PHE A 517 -5.58 -17.77 -3.42
N ASP A 518 -6.80 -18.10 -3.83
CA ASP A 518 -7.34 -17.85 -5.17
C ASP A 518 -8.81 -17.40 -5.07
N ASP A 519 -9.21 -16.34 -5.76
CA ASP A 519 -10.60 -15.81 -5.74
C ASP A 519 -11.18 -15.63 -4.32
N SER A 520 -10.37 -15.27 -3.32
CA SER A 520 -10.76 -15.31 -1.90
C SER A 520 -10.82 -13.93 -1.25
N THR A 521 -11.47 -13.84 -0.09
CA THR A 521 -11.49 -12.64 0.75
C THR A 521 -10.98 -12.99 2.13
N LEU A 522 -10.01 -12.25 2.63
CA LEU A 522 -9.44 -12.41 3.97
C LEU A 522 -9.50 -11.06 4.69
N THR A 523 -10.21 -11.03 5.81
CA THR A 523 -10.37 -9.81 6.63
C THR A 523 -9.86 -10.07 8.03
N PHE A 524 -8.89 -9.27 8.44
CA PHE A 524 -8.44 -9.14 9.81
C PHE A 524 -9.06 -7.89 10.43
N GLY A 525 -9.40 -7.93 11.71
CA GLY A 525 -9.98 -6.82 12.44
C GLY A 525 -8.90 -5.98 13.12
N THR A 526 -9.15 -5.59 14.36
CA THR A 526 -8.19 -4.77 15.13
C THR A 526 -7.20 -5.66 15.87
N GLY A 527 -5.91 -5.46 15.66
CA GLY A 527 -4.86 -6.15 16.43
C GLY A 527 -3.53 -6.21 15.70
N GLY A 528 -2.63 -7.05 16.22
CA GLY A 528 -1.30 -7.35 15.72
C GLY A 528 -1.28 -8.57 14.80
N ASP A 529 -1.85 -8.44 13.60
CA ASP A 529 -2.17 -9.59 12.73
C ASP A 529 -0.95 -10.16 11.99
N THR A 530 -0.95 -11.46 11.73
CA THR A 530 0.08 -12.18 10.96
C THR A 530 -0.53 -12.97 9.82
N LEU A 531 -0.01 -12.77 8.60
CA LEU A 531 -0.35 -13.58 7.43
C LEU A 531 0.91 -14.23 6.84
N ALA A 532 0.91 -15.55 6.73
CA ALA A 532 1.98 -16.31 6.10
C ALA A 532 1.44 -17.19 4.95
N VAL A 533 1.85 -16.89 3.72
CA VAL A 533 1.47 -17.64 2.52
C VAL A 533 2.71 -18.18 1.81
N THR A 534 2.78 -19.50 1.65
CA THR A 534 3.96 -20.16 1.05
C THR A 534 3.92 -20.25 -0.47
N GLY A 535 2.74 -20.12 -1.07
CA GLY A 535 2.48 -20.13 -2.51
C GLY A 535 2.02 -18.75 -3.01
N GLY A 536 1.24 -18.75 -4.10
CA GLY A 536 0.71 -17.53 -4.71
C GLY A 536 -0.60 -17.02 -4.09
N VAL A 537 -0.91 -15.77 -4.39
CA VAL A 537 -2.18 -15.12 -4.06
C VAL A 537 -2.75 -14.57 -5.38
N SER A 538 -3.91 -15.05 -5.82
CA SER A 538 -4.54 -14.63 -7.07
C SER A 538 -5.98 -14.17 -6.87
N SER A 539 -6.37 -13.07 -7.53
CA SER A 539 -7.75 -12.53 -7.50
C SER A 539 -8.33 -12.42 -6.08
N THR A 540 -7.49 -12.11 -5.09
CA THR A 540 -7.81 -12.17 -3.66
C THR A 540 -7.77 -10.79 -3.04
N GLU A 541 -8.71 -10.52 -2.13
CA GLU A 541 -8.75 -9.30 -1.33
C GLU A 541 -8.31 -9.61 0.11
N ILE A 542 -7.32 -8.89 0.62
CA ILE A 542 -6.78 -9.04 1.98
C ILE A 542 -6.83 -7.68 2.66
N THR A 543 -7.49 -7.59 3.82
CA THR A 543 -7.64 -6.34 4.57
C THR A 543 -7.23 -6.51 6.02
N PHE A 544 -6.49 -5.55 6.56
CA PHE A 544 -6.05 -5.48 7.96
C PHE A 544 -6.59 -4.23 8.65
N GLY A 545 -6.80 -4.29 9.98
CA GLY A 545 -7.27 -3.12 10.76
C GLY A 545 -6.22 -2.49 11.69
N GLY A 546 -5.19 -3.25 12.09
CA GLY A 546 -4.17 -2.82 13.05
C GLY A 546 -2.75 -2.75 12.47
N SER A 547 -1.76 -3.30 13.19
CA SER A 547 -0.35 -3.39 12.76
C SER A 547 -0.06 -4.82 12.34
N SER A 548 0.40 -5.05 11.11
CA SER A 548 0.34 -6.38 10.53
C SER A 548 1.70 -6.85 10.02
N PHE A 549 1.95 -8.16 10.11
CA PHE A 549 3.12 -8.82 9.53
C PHE A 549 2.68 -9.78 8.42
N VAL A 550 2.99 -9.44 7.17
CA VAL A 550 2.59 -10.22 5.99
C VAL A 550 3.83 -10.79 5.31
N THR A 551 3.83 -12.09 5.05
CA THR A 551 4.85 -12.77 4.23
C THR A 551 4.16 -13.65 3.19
N ILE A 552 4.29 -13.28 1.91
CA ILE A 552 3.81 -14.06 0.76
C ILE A 552 5.01 -14.41 -0.11
N THR A 553 5.43 -15.68 -0.15
CA THR A 553 6.64 -16.06 -0.91
C THR A 553 6.40 -16.26 -2.40
N GLY A 554 5.15 -16.49 -2.84
CA GLY A 554 4.80 -16.60 -4.25
C GLY A 554 4.51 -15.25 -4.92
N VAL A 555 3.93 -15.32 -6.12
CA VAL A 555 3.48 -14.14 -6.88
C VAL A 555 2.09 -13.75 -6.37
N VAL A 556 1.88 -12.45 -6.19
CA VAL A 556 0.56 -11.83 -5.96
C VAL A 556 0.08 -11.30 -7.31
N THR A 557 -1.05 -11.82 -7.81
CA THR A 557 -1.60 -11.48 -9.14
C THR A 557 -3.04 -11.00 -9.01
N ASP A 558 -3.42 -9.91 -9.69
CA ASP A 558 -4.81 -9.40 -9.71
C ASP A 558 -5.45 -9.26 -8.30
N SER A 559 -4.64 -8.98 -7.28
CA SER A 559 -5.06 -9.03 -5.88
C SER A 559 -4.92 -7.68 -5.20
N THR A 560 -5.68 -7.47 -4.13
CA THR A 560 -5.64 -6.25 -3.32
C THR A 560 -5.22 -6.58 -1.90
N ILE A 561 -4.20 -5.90 -1.39
CA ILE A 561 -3.80 -5.96 0.03
C ILE A 561 -3.96 -4.56 0.61
N THR A 562 -4.77 -4.43 1.66
CA THR A 562 -5.05 -3.17 2.34
C THR A 562 -4.59 -3.27 3.79
N GLY A 563 -3.59 -2.47 4.15
CA GLY A 563 -3.09 -2.27 5.50
C GLY A 563 -4.04 -1.45 6.36
N GLY A 564 -3.67 -1.34 7.63
CA GLY A 564 -4.52 -0.80 8.69
C GLY A 564 -4.20 0.64 9.09
N SER A 565 -4.38 0.91 10.37
CA SER A 565 -4.03 2.20 11.02
C SER A 565 -2.70 2.17 11.78
N GLY A 566 -1.99 1.04 11.69
CA GLY A 566 -0.78 0.74 12.44
C GLY A 566 0.46 0.65 11.58
N THR A 567 1.55 0.09 12.12
CA THR A 567 2.76 -0.18 11.33
C THR A 567 2.63 -1.53 10.65
N ASP A 568 2.60 -1.53 9.32
CA ASP A 568 2.53 -2.74 8.53
C ASP A 568 3.89 -3.13 7.94
N LEU A 569 4.29 -4.40 8.09
CA LEU A 569 5.47 -4.99 7.45
C LEU A 569 5.01 -6.04 6.45
N ILE A 570 5.02 -5.68 5.17
CA ILE A 570 4.54 -6.50 4.07
C ILE A 570 5.72 -6.97 3.22
N ASN A 571 5.88 -8.28 3.11
CA ASN A 571 6.92 -8.93 2.32
C ASN A 571 6.27 -9.84 1.27
N VAL A 572 6.48 -9.55 0.00
CA VAL A 572 5.89 -10.31 -1.12
C VAL A 572 6.96 -10.76 -2.11
N GLY A 573 6.71 -11.88 -2.80
CA GLY A 573 7.58 -12.40 -3.86
C GLY A 573 7.60 -11.45 -5.06
N SER A 574 6.59 -11.53 -5.93
CA SER A 574 6.42 -10.59 -7.05
C SER A 574 4.99 -10.01 -7.03
N LEU A 575 4.79 -8.87 -7.68
CA LEU A 575 3.47 -8.24 -7.86
C LEU A 575 3.13 -8.14 -9.35
N ASP A 576 1.95 -8.58 -9.75
CA ASP A 576 1.45 -8.45 -11.12
C ASP A 576 -0.02 -8.01 -11.12
N GLU A 577 -0.35 -6.92 -11.82
CA GLU A 577 -1.71 -6.36 -11.90
C GLU A 577 -2.39 -6.18 -10.51
N SER A 578 -1.60 -5.96 -9.44
CA SER A 578 -2.07 -5.99 -8.06
C SER A 578 -1.99 -4.63 -7.38
N THR A 579 -2.80 -4.44 -6.33
CA THR A 579 -2.84 -3.20 -5.54
C THR A 579 -2.40 -3.47 -4.11
N ILE A 580 -1.49 -2.65 -3.57
CA ILE A 580 -1.18 -2.59 -2.14
C ILE A 580 -1.47 -1.19 -1.63
N ALA A 581 -2.44 -1.07 -0.72
CA ALA A 581 -2.63 0.14 0.07
C ALA A 581 -2.03 -0.10 1.45
N LEU A 582 -0.98 0.63 1.83
CA LEU A 582 -0.28 0.43 3.10
C LEU A 582 -1.04 0.99 4.30
N GLY A 583 -1.92 1.96 4.08
CA GLY A 583 -2.70 2.57 5.17
C GLY A 583 -1.94 3.69 5.89
N ASP A 584 -2.40 4.02 7.10
CA ASP A 584 -1.82 5.03 7.97
C ASP A 584 -0.76 4.38 8.86
N GLY A 585 0.41 5.00 9.05
CA GLY A 585 1.43 4.48 9.96
C GLY A 585 2.85 4.62 9.41
N PHE A 586 3.80 3.94 10.06
CA PHE A 586 5.12 3.72 9.49
C PHE A 586 5.14 2.33 8.87
N ASP A 587 5.12 2.26 7.54
CA ASP A 587 4.94 1.00 6.81
C ASP A 587 6.20 0.60 6.05
N VAL A 588 6.41 -0.71 5.91
CA VAL A 588 7.55 -1.28 5.19
C VAL A 588 7.05 -2.31 4.19
N LEU A 589 7.30 -2.07 2.90
CA LEU A 589 6.99 -2.98 1.80
C LEU A 589 8.28 -3.50 1.16
N GLY A 590 8.51 -4.81 1.26
CA GLY A 590 9.56 -5.53 0.54
C GLY A 590 8.98 -6.39 -0.58
N VAL A 591 9.30 -6.07 -1.83
CA VAL A 591 9.00 -6.91 -3.00
C VAL A 591 10.30 -7.57 -3.46
N PHE A 592 10.43 -8.89 -3.26
CA PHE A 592 11.70 -9.59 -3.54
C PHE A 592 11.94 -9.89 -5.02
N GLY A 593 10.93 -9.74 -5.86
CA GLY A 593 10.93 -9.97 -7.31
C GLY A 593 10.48 -8.73 -8.07
N VAL A 594 9.81 -8.95 -9.21
CA VAL A 594 9.42 -7.89 -10.15
C VAL A 594 8.00 -7.39 -9.84
N MET A 595 7.78 -6.08 -10.03
CA MET A 595 6.46 -5.46 -10.06
C MET A 595 6.05 -5.15 -11.50
N SER A 596 4.87 -5.60 -11.93
CA SER A 596 4.30 -5.29 -13.24
C SER A 596 2.87 -4.78 -13.11
N SER A 597 2.55 -3.66 -13.78
CA SER A 597 1.18 -3.12 -13.86
C SER A 597 0.48 -2.95 -12.51
N SER A 598 1.24 -2.76 -11.43
CA SER A 598 0.74 -2.77 -10.05
C SER A 598 0.63 -1.35 -9.49
N SER A 599 -0.13 -1.19 -8.41
CA SER A 599 -0.32 0.10 -7.74
C SER A 599 0.00 -0.02 -6.25
N ILE A 600 0.85 0.84 -5.73
CA ILE A 600 1.18 0.94 -4.30
C ILE A 600 0.78 2.33 -3.82
N THR A 601 0.09 2.42 -2.68
CA THR A 601 -0.29 3.69 -2.06
C THR A 601 -0.02 3.68 -0.56
N SER A 602 0.48 4.78 0.01
CA SER A 602 0.56 5.01 1.47
C SER A 602 -0.14 6.33 1.81
N SER A 603 -0.67 6.48 3.04
CA SER A 603 -1.20 7.76 3.53
C SER A 603 -0.26 8.50 4.50
N ASP A 604 0.78 7.85 5.02
CA ASP A 604 1.78 8.46 5.93
C ASP A 604 3.22 8.17 5.47
N THR A 605 4.03 7.46 6.27
CA THR A 605 5.47 7.26 6.03
C THR A 605 5.73 5.82 5.59
N ALA A 606 6.22 5.63 4.37
CA ALA A 606 6.48 4.30 3.80
C ALA A 606 7.97 4.06 3.46
N VAL A 607 8.44 2.83 3.69
CA VAL A 607 9.71 2.33 3.17
C VAL A 607 9.44 1.23 2.15
N ILE A 608 9.70 1.50 0.87
CA ILE A 608 9.39 0.58 -0.23
C ILE A 608 10.70 0.11 -0.87
N SER A 609 10.81 -1.19 -1.12
CA SER A 609 11.93 -1.80 -1.84
C SER A 609 11.45 -2.87 -2.82
N PHE A 610 12.06 -2.93 -4.01
CA PHE A 610 11.67 -3.88 -5.07
C PHE A 610 12.84 -4.20 -6.01
N GLU A 611 12.83 -5.35 -6.69
CA GLU A 611 13.94 -5.71 -7.61
C GLU A 611 13.88 -4.93 -8.93
N ALA A 612 12.71 -4.84 -9.57
CA ALA A 612 12.47 -4.05 -10.78
C ALA A 612 10.98 -3.75 -10.94
N SER A 613 10.64 -2.69 -11.66
CA SER A 613 9.26 -2.29 -11.94
C SER A 613 9.02 -1.98 -13.41
N THR A 614 7.82 -2.29 -13.88
CA THR A 614 7.32 -1.85 -15.19
C THR A 614 5.87 -1.44 -15.10
N SER A 615 5.49 -0.27 -15.63
CA SER A 615 4.11 0.24 -15.63
C SER A 615 3.46 0.27 -14.23
N THR A 616 4.26 0.47 -13.18
CA THR A 616 3.83 0.48 -11.78
C THR A 616 3.60 1.92 -11.31
N THR A 617 2.55 2.12 -10.53
CA THR A 617 2.28 3.40 -9.85
C THR A 617 2.62 3.27 -8.37
N ILE A 618 3.42 4.19 -7.83
CA ILE A 618 3.68 4.30 -6.39
C ILE A 618 3.25 5.70 -5.96
N THR A 619 2.30 5.79 -5.05
CA THR A 619 1.84 7.05 -4.47
C THR A 619 2.16 7.11 -2.98
N GLY A 620 3.08 7.99 -2.59
CA GLY A 620 3.45 8.23 -1.19
C GLY A 620 2.44 9.10 -0.44
N GLY A 621 2.51 9.04 0.88
CA GLY A 621 1.62 9.73 1.81
C GLY A 621 2.18 11.08 2.28
N ALA A 622 1.66 11.57 3.40
CA ALA A 622 2.32 12.66 4.13
C ALA A 622 3.31 12.04 5.12
N GLY A 623 4.61 12.21 4.92
CA GLY A 623 5.64 11.56 5.73
C GLY A 623 6.98 11.57 5.02
N ASN A 624 8.03 11.08 5.69
CA ASN A 624 9.35 10.95 5.08
C ASN A 624 9.44 9.62 4.34
N ASP A 625 8.93 9.55 3.11
CA ASP A 625 8.90 8.31 2.36
C ASP A 625 10.30 7.93 1.86
N THR A 626 10.62 6.65 1.91
CA THR A 626 11.87 6.09 1.39
C THR A 626 11.56 5.06 0.32
N LEU A 627 11.98 5.34 -0.90
CA LEU A 627 12.09 4.36 -1.96
C LEU A 627 13.55 3.97 -2.13
N GLY A 628 14.00 2.94 -1.41
CA GLY A 628 15.44 2.65 -1.32
C GLY A 628 15.85 1.48 -0.43
N GLY A 629 16.76 0.62 -0.91
CA GLY A 629 17.35 -0.46 -0.11
C GLY A 629 17.98 -1.62 -0.90
N GLY A 630 19.20 -1.44 -1.42
CA GLY A 630 19.98 -2.51 -2.06
C GLY A 630 19.65 -2.76 -3.54
N SER A 631 20.57 -2.38 -4.44
CA SER A 631 20.60 -2.66 -5.89
C SER A 631 19.24 -2.79 -6.60
N LEU A 632 18.53 -1.67 -6.71
CA LEU A 632 17.23 -1.55 -7.38
C LEU A 632 17.41 -1.53 -8.91
N GLY A 633 16.83 -2.51 -9.61
CA GLY A 633 16.76 -2.62 -11.07
C GLY A 633 15.93 -1.50 -11.71
N GLY A 634 16.18 -1.20 -12.98
CA GLY A 634 15.65 0.00 -13.64
C GLY A 634 14.11 0.10 -13.65
N SER A 635 13.60 1.33 -13.58
CA SER A 635 12.18 1.67 -13.69
C SER A 635 11.84 1.95 -15.16
N VAL A 636 10.71 1.42 -15.64
CA VAL A 636 10.25 1.61 -17.02
C VAL A 636 8.76 1.94 -17.04
N ASP A 637 8.42 3.09 -17.61
CA ASP A 637 7.03 3.58 -17.71
C ASP A 637 6.31 3.64 -16.34
N ASP A 638 7.04 3.86 -15.25
CA ASP A 638 6.50 3.93 -13.90
C ASP A 638 6.05 5.35 -13.54
N SER A 639 5.14 5.47 -12.57
CA SER A 639 4.66 6.74 -12.01
C SER A 639 4.87 6.77 -10.51
N LEU A 640 5.92 7.45 -10.05
CA LEU A 640 6.29 7.58 -8.63
C LEU A 640 5.92 8.99 -8.15
N ILE A 641 4.93 9.12 -7.26
CA ILE A 641 4.39 10.41 -6.80
C ILE A 641 4.32 10.42 -5.28
N PHE A 642 5.18 11.17 -4.61
CA PHE A 642 5.22 11.26 -3.15
C PHE A 642 4.56 12.55 -2.66
N GLY A 643 4.14 12.56 -1.39
CA GLY A 643 3.41 13.67 -0.78
C GLY A 643 4.33 14.67 -0.08
N ALA A 644 3.93 15.13 1.11
CA ALA A 644 4.72 16.10 1.87
C ALA A 644 5.64 15.39 2.86
N GLY A 645 6.90 15.80 2.96
CA GLY A 645 7.92 15.27 3.87
C GLY A 645 9.30 15.22 3.18
N ASP A 646 10.34 14.85 3.91
CA ASP A 646 11.69 14.73 3.33
C ASP A 646 11.83 13.32 2.72
N ASN A 647 11.63 13.19 1.40
CA ASN A 647 11.58 11.90 0.71
C ASN A 647 12.95 11.48 0.18
N TYR A 648 13.26 10.18 0.26
CA TYR A 648 14.54 9.62 -0.16
C TYR A 648 14.35 8.52 -1.22
N ILE A 649 14.78 8.78 -2.46
CA ILE A 649 14.66 7.88 -3.59
C ILE A 649 16.06 7.45 -4.06
N THR A 650 16.27 6.14 -4.21
CA THR A 650 17.50 5.58 -4.81
C THR A 650 17.14 4.63 -5.95
N ILE A 651 17.88 4.65 -7.07
CA ILE A 651 17.67 3.77 -8.23
C ILE A 651 19.04 3.32 -8.75
N ALA A 652 19.30 2.01 -8.85
CA ALA A 652 20.68 1.51 -9.05
C ALA A 652 21.12 1.32 -10.51
N VAL A 653 20.19 1.35 -11.48
CA VAL A 653 20.54 1.07 -12.90
C VAL A 653 20.23 2.25 -13.82
N GLY A 654 19.01 2.78 -13.80
CA GLY A 654 18.57 3.86 -14.68
C GLY A 654 17.05 3.92 -14.78
N VAL A 655 16.55 5.06 -15.24
CA VAL A 655 15.12 5.40 -15.34
C VAL A 655 14.79 5.62 -16.81
N THR A 656 13.79 4.92 -17.34
CA THR A 656 13.33 5.07 -18.73
C THR A 656 11.84 5.40 -18.78
N GLY A 657 11.47 6.53 -19.40
CA GLY A 657 10.06 6.90 -19.67
C GLY A 657 9.16 7.05 -18.43
N SER A 658 9.74 7.09 -17.23
CA SER A 658 9.00 7.13 -15.97
C SER A 658 8.82 8.58 -15.47
N THR A 659 7.75 8.83 -14.72
CA THR A 659 7.53 10.08 -13.99
C THR A 659 7.91 9.87 -12.52
N ILE A 660 8.73 10.76 -11.97
CA ILE A 660 9.10 10.81 -10.56
C ILE A 660 8.76 12.20 -10.04
N ASN A 661 7.91 12.29 -9.03
CA ASN A 661 7.55 13.52 -8.32
C ASN A 661 7.72 13.28 -6.83
N THR A 662 8.62 14.01 -6.18
CA THR A 662 8.87 13.82 -4.74
C THR A 662 7.93 14.60 -3.84
N GLY A 663 7.14 15.54 -4.37
CA GLY A 663 6.21 16.33 -3.56
C GLY A 663 6.90 17.46 -2.79
N LEU A 664 6.43 17.79 -1.58
CA LEU A 664 6.91 18.95 -0.80
C LEU A 664 7.91 18.51 0.28
N GLY A 665 9.11 19.09 0.35
CA GLY A 665 10.06 18.85 1.43
C GLY A 665 11.50 18.85 0.94
N ASN A 666 12.48 18.54 1.81
CA ASN A 666 13.88 18.42 1.38
C ASN A 666 14.12 17.03 0.83
N ASP A 667 13.87 16.87 -0.47
CA ASP A 667 13.89 15.57 -1.10
C ASP A 667 15.28 15.22 -1.64
N SER A 668 15.57 13.93 -1.75
CA SER A 668 16.83 13.40 -2.28
C SER A 668 16.57 12.28 -3.29
N VAL A 669 17.04 12.45 -4.51
CA VAL A 669 16.91 11.47 -5.60
C VAL A 669 18.30 11.09 -6.12
N LEU A 670 18.68 9.83 -5.96
CA LEU A 670 19.96 9.28 -6.40
C LEU A 670 19.77 8.19 -7.45
N ILE A 671 20.20 8.45 -8.68
CA ILE A 671 20.09 7.54 -9.84
C ILE A 671 21.51 7.15 -10.27
N SER A 672 21.90 5.90 -10.05
CA SER A 672 23.26 5.40 -10.34
C SER A 672 23.56 5.18 -11.84
N GLY A 673 22.57 5.32 -12.72
CA GLY A 673 22.79 5.29 -14.17
C GLY A 673 21.99 6.36 -14.90
N ASN A 674 21.48 6.06 -16.09
CA ASN A 674 20.95 7.09 -16.99
C ASN A 674 19.48 7.45 -16.68
N LEU A 675 19.10 8.70 -16.88
CA LEU A 675 17.73 9.19 -16.94
C LEU A 675 17.37 9.39 -18.43
N MET A 676 16.45 8.60 -19.00
CA MET A 676 16.22 8.59 -20.44
C MET A 676 14.79 8.34 -20.89
N GLY A 677 14.54 8.47 -22.20
CA GLY A 677 13.33 7.96 -22.86
C GLY A 677 12.07 8.76 -22.56
N GLY A 678 12.18 10.06 -22.29
CA GLY A 678 11.04 10.91 -21.90
C GLY A 678 10.74 10.85 -20.41
N ALA A 679 11.71 10.51 -19.57
CA ALA A 679 11.53 10.52 -18.13
C ALA A 679 11.33 11.95 -17.61
N GLU A 680 10.42 12.11 -16.65
CA GLU A 680 10.11 13.39 -16.02
C GLU A 680 10.44 13.30 -14.52
N LEU A 681 11.42 14.07 -14.07
CA LEU A 681 11.84 14.13 -12.68
C LEU A 681 11.48 15.51 -12.10
N THR A 682 10.53 15.57 -11.18
CA THR A 682 10.17 16.76 -10.41
C THR A 682 10.57 16.54 -8.96
N VAL A 683 11.43 17.41 -8.42
CA VAL A 683 11.95 17.28 -7.06
C VAL A 683 11.63 18.54 -6.28
N GLY A 684 10.89 18.36 -5.20
CA GLY A 684 10.30 19.46 -4.45
C GLY A 684 9.06 20.06 -5.14
N GLY A 685 8.21 20.71 -4.35
CA GLY A 685 7.00 21.40 -4.81
C GLY A 685 7.15 22.93 -4.73
N SER A 686 6.08 23.70 -4.55
CA SER A 686 6.19 25.18 -4.59
C SER A 686 6.74 25.84 -3.30
N THR A 687 7.57 25.15 -2.52
CA THR A 687 8.12 25.62 -1.23
C THR A 687 9.63 25.72 -1.28
N ALA A 688 10.22 26.67 -0.54
CA ALA A 688 11.68 26.85 -0.45
C ALA A 688 12.38 25.74 0.36
N SER A 689 12.56 24.56 -0.25
CA SER A 689 13.20 23.36 0.32
C SER A 689 14.53 23.08 -0.37
N ALA A 690 15.52 22.55 0.35
CA ALA A 690 16.82 22.24 -0.22
C ALA A 690 16.86 20.78 -0.69
N ASN A 691 16.74 20.56 -1.99
CA ASN A 691 16.70 19.23 -2.59
C ASN A 691 18.05 18.80 -3.16
N LEU A 692 18.23 17.48 -3.28
CA LEU A 692 19.40 16.86 -3.87
C LEU A 692 18.97 15.92 -5.01
N VAL A 693 19.52 16.14 -6.20
CA VAL A 693 19.42 15.23 -7.33
C VAL A 693 20.82 14.84 -7.79
N ASP A 694 21.12 13.55 -7.79
CA ASP A 694 22.37 13.00 -8.33
C ASP A 694 22.02 11.93 -9.36
N VAL A 695 22.36 12.21 -10.62
CA VAL A 695 22.29 11.26 -11.74
C VAL A 695 23.72 10.90 -12.14
N SER A 696 24.20 9.73 -11.75
CA SER A 696 25.58 9.32 -12.04
C SER A 696 25.82 9.05 -13.54
N GLY A 697 24.76 8.79 -14.32
CA GLY A 697 24.81 8.56 -15.77
C GLY A 697 24.42 9.77 -16.61
N ASP A 698 23.98 9.51 -17.86
CA ASP A 698 23.52 10.53 -18.80
C ASP A 698 22.05 10.92 -18.56
N VAL A 699 21.69 12.18 -18.84
CA VAL A 699 20.30 12.66 -18.96
C VAL A 699 19.96 12.82 -20.44
N LEU A 700 19.06 11.97 -20.97
CA LEU A 700 18.81 11.84 -22.42
C LEU A 700 17.32 11.96 -22.77
N GLY A 701 16.93 13.01 -23.49
CA GLY A 701 15.52 13.22 -23.87
C GLY A 701 14.57 13.30 -22.67
N SER A 702 15.00 13.90 -21.55
CA SER A 702 14.29 13.88 -20.27
C SER A 702 14.15 15.28 -19.67
N THR A 703 13.30 15.44 -18.68
CA THR A 703 13.07 16.71 -17.97
C THR A 703 13.42 16.57 -16.49
N ILE A 704 14.17 17.52 -15.94
CA ILE A 704 14.41 17.68 -14.50
C ILE A 704 13.84 19.03 -14.08
N THR A 705 12.97 19.06 -13.09
CA THR A 705 12.42 20.28 -12.49
C THR A 705 12.68 20.25 -10.99
N LEU A 706 13.41 21.23 -10.48
CA LEU A 706 13.63 21.45 -9.06
C LEU A 706 12.70 22.58 -8.58
N SER A 707 12.34 22.54 -7.31
CA SER A 707 11.46 23.51 -6.66
C SER A 707 12.12 24.86 -6.37
N ASP A 708 11.41 25.72 -5.65
CA ASP A 708 12.11 26.78 -4.93
C ASP A 708 12.99 26.20 -3.81
N GLY A 709 14.08 26.86 -3.47
CA GLY A 709 15.01 26.53 -2.40
C GLY A 709 16.46 26.43 -2.88
N ALA A 710 17.36 25.98 -2.00
CA ALA A 710 18.77 25.85 -2.33
C ALA A 710 19.05 24.43 -2.82
N ASP A 711 18.81 24.18 -4.12
CA ASP A 711 18.86 22.84 -4.68
C ASP A 711 20.25 22.47 -5.21
N THR A 712 20.56 21.17 -5.18
CA THR A 712 21.80 20.62 -5.73
C THR A 712 21.47 19.60 -6.81
N LEU A 713 22.01 19.81 -8.02
CA LEU A 713 21.93 18.86 -9.14
C LEU A 713 23.33 18.44 -9.58
N GLU A 714 23.63 17.15 -9.49
CA GLU A 714 24.85 16.54 -10.01
C GLU A 714 24.51 15.58 -11.16
N VAL A 715 25.20 15.74 -12.29
CA VAL A 715 25.13 14.82 -13.43
C VAL A 715 26.54 14.33 -13.75
N GLY A 716 26.77 13.04 -13.52
CA GLY A 716 28.06 12.36 -13.65
C GLY A 716 28.50 12.12 -15.11
N ALA A 717 27.62 12.34 -16.09
CA ALA A 717 27.94 12.27 -17.51
C ALA A 717 27.34 13.46 -18.29
N GLY A 718 26.76 13.24 -19.48
CA GLY A 718 26.26 14.31 -20.36
C GLY A 718 24.74 14.55 -20.25
N VAL A 719 24.28 15.66 -20.85
CA VAL A 719 22.87 16.03 -20.97
C VAL A 719 22.54 16.26 -22.45
N ASN A 720 21.70 15.42 -23.07
CA ASN A 720 21.52 15.40 -24.54
C ASN A 720 20.20 14.79 -25.06
N PRO A 721 19.41 15.53 -25.87
CA PRO A 721 18.85 16.84 -25.55
C PRO A 721 17.88 16.71 -24.36
N SER A 722 17.87 17.64 -23.42
CA SER A 722 17.01 17.57 -22.21
C SER A 722 16.68 18.96 -21.66
N GLU A 723 15.70 19.03 -20.77
CA GLU A 723 15.26 20.28 -20.13
C GLU A 723 15.49 20.22 -18.63
N ILE A 724 16.19 21.21 -18.08
CA ILE A 724 16.46 21.33 -16.64
C ILE A 724 15.92 22.69 -16.17
N THR A 725 15.08 22.70 -15.13
CA THR A 725 14.58 23.91 -14.47
C THR A 725 14.95 23.85 -12.99
N LEU A 726 15.56 24.91 -12.44
CA LEU A 726 16.10 24.92 -11.08
C LEU A 726 15.19 25.55 -10.02
N GLY A 727 14.16 26.31 -10.41
CA GLY A 727 13.31 27.06 -9.48
C GLY A 727 14.05 28.21 -8.76
N ASN A 728 13.38 28.89 -7.82
CA ASN A 728 13.97 30.06 -7.12
C ASN A 728 14.80 29.64 -5.90
N GLY A 729 16.03 30.10 -5.76
CA GLY A 729 16.88 30.00 -4.58
C GLY A 729 18.33 29.86 -4.99
N ASP A 730 19.22 29.52 -4.05
CA ASP A 730 20.65 29.41 -4.35
C ASP A 730 20.98 27.99 -4.85
N ASN A 731 20.95 27.77 -6.16
CA ASN A 731 21.11 26.43 -6.73
C ASN A 731 22.57 26.10 -7.08
N TYR A 732 22.94 24.83 -6.95
CA TYR A 732 24.26 24.31 -7.32
C TYR A 732 24.12 23.19 -8.36
N VAL A 733 24.55 23.46 -9.59
CA VAL A 733 24.52 22.48 -10.70
C VAL A 733 25.93 22.10 -11.10
N THR A 734 26.21 20.81 -11.21
CA THR A 734 27.46 20.29 -11.78
C THR A 734 27.14 19.20 -12.82
N ILE A 735 27.45 19.47 -14.08
CA ILE A 735 27.37 18.50 -15.19
C ILE A 735 28.79 18.27 -15.70
N THR A 736 29.32 17.07 -15.50
CA THR A 736 30.73 16.80 -15.84
C THR A 736 30.96 16.56 -17.34
N GLY A 737 29.95 16.10 -18.07
CA GLY A 737 29.98 15.86 -19.51
C GLY A 737 29.52 17.03 -20.37
N GLU A 738 29.27 16.75 -21.64
CA GLU A 738 28.75 17.71 -22.62
C GLU A 738 27.24 17.94 -22.44
N VAL A 739 26.82 19.20 -22.53
CA VAL A 739 25.43 19.65 -22.63
C VAL A 739 25.16 19.96 -24.10
N SER A 740 24.35 19.12 -24.76
CA SER A 740 24.09 19.20 -26.21
C SER A 740 22.60 19.28 -26.49
N GLY A 741 22.15 20.22 -27.33
CA GLY A 741 20.74 20.41 -27.70
C GLY A 741 19.78 20.61 -26.51
N SER A 742 20.28 21.07 -25.37
CA SER A 742 19.55 21.06 -24.09
C SER A 742 19.27 22.47 -23.57
N THR A 743 18.29 22.59 -22.68
CA THR A 743 17.92 23.85 -22.03
C THR A 743 18.11 23.73 -20.53
N ILE A 744 18.82 24.68 -19.92
CA ILE A 744 18.91 24.85 -18.46
C ILE A 744 18.31 26.21 -18.11
N THR A 745 17.33 26.25 -17.21
CA THR A 745 16.64 27.46 -16.77
C THR A 745 16.80 27.61 -15.26
N GLY A 746 17.56 28.61 -14.84
CA GLY A 746 17.67 29.09 -13.47
C GLY A 746 16.45 29.91 -13.04
N GLY A 747 16.46 30.35 -11.78
CA GLY A 747 15.36 31.09 -11.17
C GLY A 747 15.81 32.45 -10.65
N SER A 748 15.31 32.83 -9.48
CA SER A 748 15.89 33.95 -8.72
C SER A 748 16.82 33.41 -7.64
N GLY A 749 17.98 34.03 -7.39
CA GLY A 749 18.89 33.57 -6.32
C GLY A 749 20.36 33.78 -6.65
N THR A 750 21.25 33.04 -5.98
CA THR A 750 22.67 32.98 -6.34
C THR A 750 22.98 31.59 -6.88
N ASP A 751 22.83 31.40 -8.18
CA ASP A 751 23.03 30.10 -8.82
C ASP A 751 24.49 29.87 -9.22
N LEU A 752 25.02 28.67 -8.94
CA LEU A 752 26.34 28.22 -9.40
C LEU A 752 26.18 27.03 -10.34
N ILE A 753 26.36 27.27 -11.63
CA ILE A 753 26.20 26.28 -12.69
C ILE A 753 27.57 25.96 -13.29
N ASN A 754 27.98 24.71 -13.19
CA ASN A 754 29.24 24.19 -13.71
C ASN A 754 28.94 23.10 -14.74
N VAL A 755 29.43 23.26 -15.97
CA VAL A 755 29.18 22.33 -17.07
C VAL A 755 30.45 22.03 -17.86
N GLY A 756 30.52 20.87 -18.52
CA GLY A 756 31.63 20.49 -19.39
C GLY A 756 31.71 21.35 -20.66
N SER A 757 31.23 20.83 -21.78
CA SER A 757 31.09 21.60 -23.05
C SER A 757 29.62 21.97 -23.28
N LEU A 758 29.36 23.04 -24.07
CA LEU A 758 28.03 23.36 -24.58
C LEU A 758 28.00 23.25 -26.11
N ASP A 759 27.02 22.55 -26.66
CA ASP A 759 26.74 22.51 -28.10
C ASP A 759 25.24 22.68 -28.37
N GLU A 760 24.86 23.61 -29.25
CA GLU A 760 23.45 23.87 -29.61
C GLU A 760 22.49 24.03 -28.41
N SER A 761 22.98 24.50 -27.27
CA SER A 761 22.26 24.49 -25.99
C SER A 761 21.92 25.89 -25.50
N THR A 762 20.91 25.99 -24.63
CA THR A 762 20.46 27.26 -24.02
C THR A 762 20.62 27.21 -22.51
N ILE A 763 21.25 28.21 -21.90
CA ILE A 763 21.28 28.41 -20.45
C ILE A 763 20.68 29.79 -20.14
N ALA A 764 19.55 29.82 -19.45
CA ALA A 764 19.02 31.03 -18.84
C ALA A 764 19.36 31.01 -17.35
N LEU A 765 20.18 31.96 -16.89
CA LEU A 765 20.63 32.03 -15.49
C LEU A 765 19.53 32.59 -14.57
N GLY A 766 18.73 33.54 -15.07
CA GLY A 766 17.65 34.15 -14.29
C GLY A 766 18.10 35.40 -13.54
N ASP A 767 17.38 35.71 -12.45
CA ASP A 767 17.56 36.90 -11.62
C ASP A 767 18.53 36.62 -10.46
N GLY A 768 19.41 37.56 -10.14
CA GLY A 768 20.29 37.49 -8.95
C GLY A 768 21.77 37.50 -9.27
N PHE A 769 22.60 36.83 -8.47
CA PHE A 769 24.06 36.79 -8.67
C PHE A 769 24.48 35.39 -9.13
N ASP A 770 24.61 35.20 -10.43
CA ASP A 770 24.80 33.86 -10.98
C ASP A 770 26.24 33.64 -11.45
N VAL A 771 26.73 32.42 -11.32
CA VAL A 771 28.07 32.01 -11.75
C VAL A 771 27.95 30.82 -12.68
N LEU A 772 28.37 30.99 -13.94
CA LEU A 772 28.44 29.93 -14.94
C LEU A 772 29.90 29.59 -15.28
N GLY A 773 30.31 28.37 -14.95
CA GLY A 773 31.59 27.79 -15.35
C GLY A 773 31.41 26.76 -16.48
N VAL A 774 31.92 27.06 -17.66
CA VAL A 774 32.02 26.11 -18.79
C VAL A 774 33.47 25.63 -18.89
N PHE A 775 33.73 24.38 -18.56
CA PHE A 775 35.10 23.86 -18.54
C PHE A 775 35.65 23.43 -19.91
N GLY A 776 34.77 23.31 -20.91
CA GLY A 776 35.09 22.95 -22.30
C GLY A 776 34.75 24.06 -23.29
N VAL A 777 34.42 23.66 -24.52
CA VAL A 777 34.14 24.57 -25.65
C VAL A 777 32.64 24.86 -25.71
N MET A 778 32.28 26.11 -26.04
CA MET A 778 30.92 26.52 -26.39
C MET A 778 30.76 26.60 -27.92
N SER A 779 29.73 25.95 -28.45
CA SER A 779 29.40 25.95 -29.88
C SER A 779 27.92 26.22 -30.08
N SER A 780 27.57 27.20 -30.92
CA SER A 780 26.19 27.46 -31.35
C SER A 780 25.17 27.58 -30.21
N SER A 781 25.62 28.01 -29.03
CA SER A 781 24.84 28.00 -27.79
C SER A 781 24.39 29.40 -27.40
N SER A 782 23.39 29.50 -26.53
CA SER A 782 22.83 30.77 -26.05
C SER A 782 22.84 30.82 -24.52
N ILE A 783 23.43 31.87 -23.95
CA ILE A 783 23.43 32.14 -22.50
C ILE A 783 22.73 33.46 -22.26
N THR A 784 21.81 33.53 -21.30
CA THR A 784 21.11 34.77 -20.92
C THR A 784 21.07 34.95 -19.40
N SER A 785 21.37 36.15 -18.89
CA SER A 785 21.04 36.56 -17.50
C SER A 785 20.07 37.74 -17.49
N SER A 786 19.34 37.95 -16.39
CA SER A 786 18.52 39.16 -16.18
C SER A 786 19.08 40.13 -15.15
N ASP A 787 19.99 39.66 -14.28
CA ASP A 787 20.79 40.50 -13.37
C ASP A 787 22.30 40.18 -13.53
N THR A 788 23.06 40.23 -12.44
CA THR A 788 24.53 40.13 -12.37
C THR A 788 25.03 38.69 -12.60
N ALA A 789 25.80 38.44 -13.67
CA ALA A 789 26.36 37.13 -13.97
C ALA A 789 27.90 37.11 -14.05
N VAL A 790 28.53 36.03 -13.59
CA VAL A 790 29.95 35.71 -13.80
C VAL A 790 30.06 34.49 -14.71
N ILE A 791 30.46 34.69 -15.95
CA ILE A 791 30.54 33.63 -16.96
C ILE A 791 32.02 33.38 -17.31
N SER A 792 32.43 32.11 -17.26
CA SER A 792 33.77 31.67 -17.65
C SER A 792 33.69 30.46 -18.59
N PHE A 793 34.54 30.44 -19.61
CA PHE A 793 34.57 29.39 -20.63
C PHE A 793 35.97 29.22 -21.20
N GLU A 794 36.30 28.10 -21.85
CA GLU A 794 37.62 27.89 -22.48
C GLU A 794 37.72 28.58 -23.86
N ALA A 795 36.79 28.27 -24.78
CA ALA A 795 36.69 28.84 -26.12
C ALA A 795 35.22 28.87 -26.59
N SER A 796 34.88 29.76 -27.52
CA SER A 796 33.52 29.89 -28.07
C SER A 796 33.50 30.06 -29.58
N THR A 797 32.50 29.44 -30.22
CA THR A 797 32.19 29.63 -31.64
C THR A 797 30.69 29.77 -31.87
N SER A 798 30.25 30.83 -32.57
CA SER A 798 28.84 31.09 -32.88
C SER A 798 27.91 31.12 -31.64
N THR A 799 28.45 31.51 -30.49
CA THR A 799 27.74 31.55 -29.21
C THR A 799 27.14 32.93 -28.97
N THR A 800 25.92 32.99 -28.44
CA THR A 800 25.29 34.23 -27.98
C THR A 800 25.33 34.28 -26.47
N ILE A 801 25.84 35.36 -25.89
CA ILE A 801 25.78 35.66 -24.45
C ILE A 801 25.05 36.99 -24.30
N THR A 802 23.92 36.99 -23.61
CA THR A 802 23.16 38.20 -23.32
C THR A 802 23.10 38.45 -21.82
N GLY A 803 23.80 39.46 -21.33
CA GLY A 803 23.77 39.89 -19.93
C GLY A 803 22.51 40.72 -19.59
N GLY A 804 22.23 40.78 -18.29
CA GLY A 804 21.11 41.49 -17.70
C GLY A 804 21.42 42.92 -17.28
N ALA A 805 20.64 43.45 -16.33
CA ALA A 805 21.09 44.60 -15.55
C ALA A 805 22.14 44.14 -14.51
N GLY A 806 22.92 45.01 -13.91
CA GLY A 806 23.96 44.61 -12.94
C GLY A 806 25.36 44.47 -13.54
N ASN A 807 26.34 44.10 -12.70
CA ASN A 807 27.76 44.14 -13.05
C ASN A 807 28.23 42.80 -13.62
N ASP A 808 27.99 42.56 -14.90
CA ASP A 808 28.34 41.27 -15.51
C ASP A 808 29.86 41.11 -15.70
N THR A 809 30.37 39.93 -15.38
CA THR A 809 31.77 39.57 -15.59
C THR A 809 31.86 38.41 -16.58
N LEU A 810 32.43 38.65 -17.74
CA LEU A 810 32.84 37.61 -18.67
C LEU A 810 34.35 37.40 -18.54
N GLY A 811 34.80 36.37 -17.83
CA GLY A 811 36.23 36.14 -17.66
C GLY A 811 36.59 35.13 -16.56
N GLY A 812 37.85 34.70 -16.54
CA GLY A 812 38.39 33.81 -15.50
C GLY A 812 38.92 32.45 -15.95
N GLY A 813 38.83 32.12 -17.25
CA GLY A 813 39.32 30.83 -17.79
C GLY A 813 39.49 30.77 -19.31
N SER A 814 39.22 31.86 -20.03
CA SER A 814 39.26 31.90 -21.50
C SER A 814 40.68 31.80 -22.04
N THR A 815 41.17 30.58 -22.25
CA THR A 815 42.46 30.31 -22.89
C THR A 815 42.37 30.17 -24.41
N GLY A 816 41.16 30.18 -24.97
CA GLY A 816 40.85 30.12 -26.39
C GLY A 816 40.24 31.42 -26.94
N GLY A 817 40.11 31.50 -28.26
CA GLY A 817 39.52 32.66 -28.95
C GLY A 817 37.99 32.63 -28.95
N SER A 818 37.41 33.78 -29.29
CA SER A 818 35.97 33.96 -29.54
C SER A 818 35.77 34.15 -31.04
N VAL A 819 34.89 33.36 -31.66
CA VAL A 819 34.69 33.34 -33.12
C VAL A 819 33.21 33.42 -33.46
N ASP A 820 32.81 34.42 -34.25
CA ASP A 820 31.43 34.65 -34.68
C ASP A 820 30.42 34.71 -33.50
N ASP A 821 30.88 35.14 -32.32
CA ASP A 821 30.05 35.22 -31.11
C ASP A 821 29.28 36.55 -31.03
N SER A 822 28.17 36.56 -30.29
CA SER A 822 27.40 37.76 -29.98
C SER A 822 27.34 37.94 -28.47
N LEU A 823 28.13 38.87 -27.94
CA LEU A 823 28.24 39.17 -26.51
C LEU A 823 27.57 40.52 -26.24
N ILE A 824 26.39 40.53 -25.61
CA ILE A 824 25.57 41.74 -25.43
C ILE A 824 25.18 41.86 -23.95
N PHE A 825 25.71 42.85 -23.24
CA PHE A 825 25.43 43.10 -21.82
C PHE A 825 24.52 44.32 -21.65
N GLY A 826 23.82 44.38 -20.51
CA GLY A 826 22.86 45.44 -20.21
C GLY A 826 23.49 46.59 -19.41
N ALA A 827 22.78 47.08 -18.40
CA ALA A 827 23.22 48.25 -17.62
C ALA A 827 23.96 47.82 -16.35
N GLY A 828 25.20 48.27 -16.15
CA GLY A 828 26.04 48.05 -14.97
C GLY A 828 27.52 48.18 -15.33
N ASP A 829 28.43 48.04 -14.36
CA ASP A 829 29.87 48.10 -14.62
C ASP A 829 30.36 46.71 -15.06
N ASN A 830 30.39 46.45 -16.37
CA ASN A 830 30.68 45.13 -16.92
C ASN A 830 32.19 44.91 -17.12
N TYR A 831 32.66 43.68 -16.90
CA TYR A 831 34.07 43.32 -16.99
C TYR A 831 34.28 42.12 -17.93
N ILE A 832 34.81 42.36 -19.12
CA ILE A 832 35.07 41.35 -20.15
C ILE A 832 36.57 41.10 -20.28
N THR A 833 37.00 39.84 -20.22
CA THR A 833 38.37 39.40 -20.48
C THR A 833 38.41 38.19 -21.41
N ILE A 834 39.07 38.34 -22.55
CA ILE A 834 39.32 37.28 -23.54
C ILE A 834 40.82 37.17 -23.73
N SER A 835 41.45 36.04 -23.35
CA SER A 835 42.93 35.97 -23.34
C SER A 835 43.56 35.77 -24.72
N VAL A 836 42.79 35.44 -25.74
CA VAL A 836 43.23 35.20 -27.14
C VAL A 836 42.50 36.16 -28.08
N GLY A 837 42.65 35.98 -29.40
CA GLY A 837 41.99 36.82 -30.39
C GLY A 837 40.48 36.57 -30.50
N VAL A 838 39.78 37.63 -30.89
CA VAL A 838 38.36 37.69 -31.22
C VAL A 838 38.23 37.83 -32.73
N THR A 839 37.42 37.00 -33.38
CA THR A 839 37.19 37.04 -34.84
C THR A 839 35.70 37.07 -35.16
N GLY A 840 35.24 37.98 -36.02
CA GLY A 840 33.85 37.99 -36.53
C GLY A 840 32.77 38.24 -35.47
N SER A 841 33.15 38.56 -34.23
CA SER A 841 32.24 38.62 -33.08
C SER A 841 31.77 40.04 -32.80
N THR A 842 30.56 40.17 -32.28
CA THR A 842 29.99 41.43 -31.77
C THR A 842 30.07 41.43 -30.25
N ILE A 843 30.61 42.50 -29.68
CA ILE A 843 30.70 42.76 -28.25
C ILE A 843 30.01 44.09 -27.97
N ASN A 844 29.01 44.10 -27.10
CA ASN A 844 28.31 45.28 -26.63
C ASN A 844 28.23 45.21 -25.11
N THR A 845 28.81 46.17 -24.39
CA THR A 845 28.78 46.17 -22.91
C THR A 845 27.57 46.90 -22.33
N GLY A 846 26.83 47.67 -23.12
CA GLY A 846 25.67 48.42 -22.63
C GLY A 846 26.03 49.70 -21.88
N LEU A 847 25.34 50.01 -20.78
CA LEU A 847 25.53 51.28 -20.03
C LEU A 847 26.33 51.03 -18.74
N GLY A 848 27.35 51.83 -18.43
CA GLY A 848 28.09 51.77 -17.16
C GLY A 848 29.57 52.03 -17.34
N ASN A 849 30.39 51.84 -16.29
CA ASN A 849 31.85 51.95 -16.40
C ASN A 849 32.42 50.58 -16.77
N ASP A 850 32.45 50.30 -18.07
CA ASP A 850 32.78 48.98 -18.57
C ASP A 850 34.29 48.80 -18.80
N THR A 851 34.78 47.58 -18.60
CA THR A 851 36.17 47.20 -18.90
C THR A 851 36.21 46.02 -19.87
N VAL A 852 36.90 46.18 -21.00
CA VAL A 852 37.11 45.13 -22.01
C VAL A 852 38.60 44.90 -22.24
N LEU A 853 39.08 43.70 -21.93
CA LEU A 853 40.47 43.28 -22.08
C LEU A 853 40.59 42.13 -23.10
N ILE A 854 41.29 42.36 -24.20
CA ILE A 854 41.55 41.36 -25.25
C ILE A 854 43.06 41.07 -25.33
N GLY A 855 43.44 39.84 -25.01
CA GLY A 855 44.82 39.35 -24.99
C GLY A 855 45.41 38.99 -26.37
N GLY A 856 44.63 39.14 -27.44
CA GLY A 856 45.03 38.90 -28.83
C GLY A 856 44.51 39.95 -29.81
N ASN A 857 44.25 39.54 -31.05
CA ASN A 857 43.73 40.40 -32.11
C ASN A 857 42.21 40.60 -32.00
N LEU A 858 41.68 41.68 -32.56
CA LEU A 858 40.26 41.90 -32.85
C LEU A 858 40.07 42.00 -34.36
N ASP A 859 39.67 40.90 -35.01
CA ASP A 859 39.60 40.79 -36.48
C ASP A 859 38.13 40.66 -36.96
N ASN A 860 37.66 41.53 -37.86
CA ASN A 860 36.27 41.59 -38.34
C ASN A 860 35.22 41.68 -37.21
N GLY A 861 35.57 42.28 -36.08
CA GLY A 861 34.70 42.38 -34.91
C GLY A 861 33.99 43.72 -34.79
N GLU A 862 32.91 43.75 -34.05
CA GLU A 862 32.22 44.97 -33.64
C GLU A 862 32.30 45.07 -32.11
N LEU A 863 32.90 46.14 -31.58
CA LEU A 863 33.04 46.39 -30.16
C LEU A 863 32.37 47.73 -29.82
N THR A 864 31.24 47.66 -29.13
CA THR A 864 30.57 48.82 -28.52
C THR A 864 30.75 48.71 -27.02
N VAL A 865 31.31 49.74 -26.42
CA VAL A 865 31.51 49.84 -24.98
C VAL A 865 30.78 51.10 -24.54
N GLY A 866 29.99 51.04 -23.48
CA GLY A 866 29.21 52.19 -23.04
C GLY A 866 28.03 52.56 -23.97
N GLY A 867 27.30 53.60 -23.53
CA GLY A 867 26.23 54.23 -24.28
C GLY A 867 26.21 55.74 -24.03
N SER A 868 25.06 56.40 -24.20
CA SER A 868 24.95 57.87 -24.11
C SER A 868 24.93 58.42 -22.67
N THR A 869 25.70 57.85 -21.76
CA THR A 869 25.76 58.23 -20.35
C THR A 869 27.21 58.37 -19.93
N ALA A 870 27.60 59.53 -19.40
CA ALA A 870 28.97 59.88 -19.01
C ALA A 870 29.62 58.91 -17.99
N SER A 871 30.11 57.78 -18.47
CA SER A 871 30.71 56.68 -17.70
C SER A 871 32.13 56.45 -18.21
N ALA A 872 33.09 56.14 -17.33
CA ALA A 872 34.49 56.01 -17.73
C ALA A 872 34.83 54.56 -18.09
N ASN A 873 34.92 54.27 -19.39
CA ASN A 873 35.17 52.95 -19.92
C ASN A 873 36.66 52.67 -20.17
N LEU A 874 37.06 51.41 -20.12
CA LEU A 874 38.42 50.95 -20.39
C LEU A 874 38.44 49.82 -21.41
N VAL A 875 39.07 50.04 -22.55
CA VAL A 875 39.32 49.01 -23.57
C VAL A 875 40.83 48.83 -23.76
N ASN A 876 41.33 47.61 -23.59
CA ASN A 876 42.72 47.26 -23.86
C ASN A 876 42.80 46.01 -24.74
N ILE A 877 43.39 46.16 -25.92
CA ILE A 877 43.58 45.09 -26.92
C ILE A 877 45.08 44.94 -27.17
N THR A 878 45.70 43.91 -26.64
CA THR A 878 47.16 43.74 -26.75
C THR A 878 47.65 43.40 -28.15
N GLY A 879 46.76 42.91 -29.04
CA GLY A 879 47.05 42.57 -30.43
C GLY A 879 46.58 43.61 -31.44
N THR A 880 46.39 43.17 -32.69
CA THR A 880 45.98 44.04 -33.81
C THR A 880 44.46 44.14 -33.93
N VAL A 881 43.94 45.31 -34.28
CA VAL A 881 42.51 45.58 -34.57
C VAL A 881 42.34 45.68 -36.08
N THR A 882 41.86 44.62 -36.75
CA THR A 882 41.75 44.54 -38.21
C THR A 882 40.30 44.52 -38.69
N ALA A 883 39.92 45.41 -39.61
CA ALA A 883 38.58 45.44 -40.23
C ALA A 883 37.43 45.43 -39.19
N SER A 884 37.67 46.06 -38.05
CA SER A 884 36.79 46.05 -36.88
C SER A 884 36.27 47.46 -36.57
N SER A 885 35.13 47.56 -35.92
CA SER A 885 34.57 48.83 -35.43
C SER A 885 34.61 48.89 -33.90
N ILE A 886 35.11 49.99 -33.33
CA ILE A 886 35.14 50.26 -31.88
C ILE A 886 34.36 51.55 -31.59
N THR A 887 33.46 51.55 -30.60
CA THR A 887 32.70 52.72 -30.12
C THR A 887 32.70 52.75 -28.59
N LEU A 888 33.01 53.86 -27.90
CA LEU A 888 33.15 53.93 -26.42
C LEU A 888 32.06 54.74 -25.66
N GLY A 889 31.21 55.49 -26.37
CA GLY A 889 30.04 56.16 -25.78
C GLY A 889 30.35 57.55 -25.20
N ASP A 890 29.52 58.03 -24.27
CA ASP A 890 29.83 59.27 -23.54
C ASP A 890 30.60 58.91 -22.26
N GLY A 891 31.66 59.62 -21.90
CA GLY A 891 32.57 59.13 -20.89
C GLY A 891 33.88 59.88 -20.71
N ALA A 892 34.71 59.37 -19.81
CA ALA A 892 36.14 59.67 -19.86
C ALA A 892 36.84 58.35 -20.15
N ASP A 893 36.81 57.97 -21.42
CA ASP A 893 37.08 56.62 -21.87
C ASP A 893 38.56 56.42 -22.20
N LYS A 894 39.04 55.19 -22.09
CA LYS A 894 40.42 54.83 -22.42
C LYS A 894 40.45 53.65 -23.38
N LEU A 895 41.05 53.84 -24.55
CA LEU A 895 41.32 52.79 -25.54
C LEU A 895 42.81 52.62 -25.77
N GLU A 896 43.30 51.38 -25.62
CA GLU A 896 44.69 51.02 -25.85
C GLU A 896 44.78 49.82 -26.79
N PHE A 897 45.53 49.91 -27.89
CA PHE A 897 45.81 48.75 -28.75
C PHE A 897 47.15 48.80 -29.47
N ALA A 898 47.60 47.67 -30.06
CA ALA A 898 48.88 47.64 -30.77
C ALA A 898 48.80 48.32 -32.15
N ILE A 899 48.04 47.74 -33.10
CA ILE A 899 47.96 48.25 -34.49
C ILE A 899 46.50 48.26 -34.95
N GLY A 900 46.01 49.37 -35.49
CA GLY A 900 44.72 49.45 -36.18
C GLY A 900 44.91 49.27 -37.69
N ASN A 901 44.10 48.43 -38.33
CA ASN A 901 44.18 48.16 -39.77
C ASN A 901 42.79 48.08 -40.42
N SER A 902 42.44 49.05 -41.26
CA SER A 902 41.15 49.10 -41.97
C SER A 902 39.94 49.16 -41.01
N SER A 903 40.13 49.77 -39.84
CA SER A 903 39.17 49.77 -38.73
C SER A 903 38.50 51.14 -38.58
N SER A 904 37.39 51.20 -37.83
CA SER A 904 36.68 52.45 -37.50
C SER A 904 36.62 52.59 -35.98
N ILE A 905 37.03 53.73 -35.45
CA ILE A 905 37.09 54.00 -34.01
C ILE A 905 36.32 55.29 -33.73
N THR A 906 35.41 55.25 -32.75
CA THR A 906 34.67 56.40 -32.25
C THR A 906 34.83 56.43 -30.73
N LEU A 907 35.39 57.50 -30.17
CA LEU A 907 35.54 57.62 -28.72
C LEU A 907 34.21 58.09 -28.11
N GLY A 908 33.72 59.25 -28.53
CA GLY A 908 32.38 59.75 -28.24
C GLY A 908 32.41 61.01 -27.40
N GLY A 909 31.56 61.14 -26.39
CA GLY A 909 31.41 62.38 -25.63
C GLY A 909 32.12 62.36 -24.28
N GLY A 910 33.31 62.92 -24.16
CA GLY A 910 33.87 63.45 -22.93
C GLY A 910 35.39 63.52 -22.99
N ASN A 911 36.11 63.18 -21.93
CA ASN A 911 37.57 63.35 -21.93
C ASN A 911 38.26 62.02 -22.19
N ASP A 912 38.41 61.66 -23.45
CA ASP A 912 38.82 60.32 -23.85
C ASP A 912 40.33 60.20 -24.05
N SER A 913 40.84 58.97 -24.08
CA SER A 913 42.26 58.67 -24.23
C SER A 913 42.48 57.48 -25.16
N LEU A 914 43.02 57.72 -26.35
CA LEU A 914 43.45 56.66 -27.27
C LEU A 914 44.97 56.55 -27.30
N THR A 915 45.49 55.33 -27.08
CA THR A 915 46.90 54.99 -27.30
C THR A 915 47.01 53.81 -28.27
N ALA A 916 47.68 54.02 -29.40
CA ALA A 916 48.00 52.98 -30.36
C ALA A 916 49.49 53.01 -30.76
N THR A 917 50.07 51.88 -31.17
CA THR A 917 51.42 51.92 -31.78
C THR A 917 51.36 52.40 -33.22
N ASP A 918 50.35 51.98 -34.00
CA ASP A 918 50.22 52.35 -35.41
C ASP A 918 48.75 52.30 -35.88
N LEU A 919 48.39 53.17 -36.81
CA LEU A 919 47.11 53.23 -37.51
C LEU A 919 47.37 53.06 -39.01
N ILE A 920 46.60 52.18 -39.66
CA ILE A 920 46.73 51.84 -41.08
C ILE A 920 45.34 51.78 -41.70
N ASN A 921 45.02 52.68 -42.63
CA ASN A 921 43.67 52.84 -43.22
C ASN A 921 42.56 52.90 -42.16
N THR A 922 42.83 53.51 -41.00
CA THR A 922 41.91 53.54 -39.86
C THR A 922 41.31 54.93 -39.71
N THR A 923 40.00 54.99 -39.47
CA THR A 923 39.30 56.24 -39.15
C THR A 923 39.12 56.33 -37.64
N VAL A 924 39.46 57.48 -37.06
CA VAL A 924 39.25 57.79 -35.64
C VAL A 924 38.44 59.08 -35.51
N LEU A 925 37.39 59.03 -34.71
CA LEU A 925 36.57 60.16 -34.28
C LEU A 925 36.72 60.31 -32.77
N GLY A 926 37.25 61.44 -32.28
CA GLY A 926 37.34 61.79 -30.86
C GLY A 926 35.95 62.10 -30.33
N GLY A 927 35.43 63.28 -30.58
CA GLY A 927 34.04 63.65 -30.31
C GLY A 927 33.96 64.93 -29.48
N ASP A 928 33.11 64.99 -28.46
CA ASP A 928 32.95 66.20 -27.64
C ASP A 928 33.72 66.06 -26.31
N GLY A 929 34.68 66.92 -26.00
CA GLY A 929 35.41 67.00 -24.73
C GLY A 929 36.93 67.01 -24.92
N ASN A 930 37.69 66.94 -23.82
CA ASN A 930 39.14 67.15 -23.88
C ASN A 930 39.87 65.80 -24.10
N ASP A 931 40.02 65.40 -25.35
CA ASP A 931 40.57 64.10 -25.71
C ASP A 931 42.09 64.07 -25.75
N THR A 932 42.67 62.91 -25.48
CA THR A 932 44.12 62.64 -25.52
C THR A 932 44.40 61.51 -26.50
N LEU A 933 45.08 61.80 -27.61
CA LEU A 933 45.44 60.82 -28.62
C LEU A 933 46.96 60.62 -28.73
N SER A 934 47.40 59.36 -28.81
CA SER A 934 48.78 59.04 -29.15
C SER A 934 48.88 57.82 -30.05
N ALA A 935 49.34 58.02 -31.29
CA ALA A 935 49.53 56.95 -32.27
C ALA A 935 50.58 57.30 -33.34
N ASN A 936 51.09 56.30 -34.05
CA ASN A 936 51.66 56.54 -35.39
C ASN A 936 50.51 56.52 -36.40
N VAL A 937 50.51 57.46 -37.35
CA VAL A 937 49.43 57.63 -38.34
C VAL A 937 50.03 57.65 -39.75
N SER A 938 49.61 56.68 -40.55
CA SER A 938 50.14 56.40 -41.89
C SER A 938 49.19 56.87 -43.00
N PHE A 939 49.64 56.74 -44.24
CA PHE A 939 48.93 57.20 -45.42
C PHE A 939 47.50 56.59 -45.56
N GLN A 940 46.48 57.44 -45.70
CA GLN A 940 45.02 57.16 -45.80
C GLN A 940 44.23 57.06 -44.49
N ASP A 941 44.85 57.30 -43.33
CA ASP A 941 44.10 57.42 -42.07
C ASP A 941 43.26 58.71 -42.03
N SER A 942 42.19 58.75 -41.24
CA SER A 942 41.43 59.98 -41.01
C SER A 942 41.21 60.15 -39.52
N LEU A 943 41.80 61.21 -38.96
CA LEU A 943 41.65 61.54 -37.55
C LEU A 943 40.87 62.84 -37.37
N ILE A 944 39.78 62.78 -36.64
CA ILE A 944 38.94 63.93 -36.28
C ILE A 944 38.96 64.01 -34.75
N LEU A 945 39.47 65.11 -34.19
CA LEU A 945 39.53 65.32 -32.74
C LEU A 945 38.14 65.68 -32.19
N GLY A 946 37.42 66.59 -32.84
CA GLY A 946 36.09 67.03 -32.40
C GLY A 946 36.16 68.23 -31.44
N ASP A 947 35.03 68.62 -30.83
CA ASP A 947 34.93 69.82 -29.97
C ASP A 947 35.59 69.56 -28.59
N GLY A 948 36.16 70.57 -27.94
CA GLY A 948 36.91 70.46 -26.67
C GLY A 948 38.43 70.67 -26.79
N ASP A 949 39.14 70.85 -25.66
CA ASP A 949 40.57 71.17 -25.67
C ASP A 949 41.41 69.87 -25.82
N ASN A 950 41.69 69.43 -27.04
CA ASN A 950 42.29 68.11 -27.29
C ASN A 950 43.82 68.13 -27.22
N PHE A 951 44.43 66.97 -26.95
CA PHE A 951 45.87 66.74 -27.01
C PHE A 951 46.17 65.58 -27.95
N ALA A 952 46.93 65.79 -29.02
CA ALA A 952 47.33 64.73 -29.94
C ALA A 952 48.86 64.64 -30.05
N SER A 953 49.43 63.43 -29.99
CA SER A 953 50.88 63.20 -30.04
C SER A 953 51.27 62.08 -31.01
N PHE A 954 52.02 62.43 -32.05
CA PHE A 954 52.38 61.52 -33.14
C PHE A 954 53.90 61.33 -33.28
N ALA A 955 54.38 60.12 -33.54
CA ALA A 955 55.78 59.98 -33.99
C ALA A 955 55.91 60.26 -35.50
N PHE A 956 54.89 59.87 -36.27
CA PHE A 956 54.77 60.07 -37.72
C PHE A 956 53.32 60.46 -38.06
N LEU A 957 53.13 61.50 -38.88
CA LEU A 957 51.84 61.97 -39.39
C LEU A 957 51.85 62.10 -40.92
N GLU A 958 51.12 61.22 -41.61
CA GLU A 958 51.08 61.20 -43.08
C GLU A 958 49.67 61.36 -43.68
N SER A 959 48.71 61.85 -42.90
CA SER A 959 47.30 61.89 -43.34
C SER A 959 46.50 63.07 -42.78
N THR A 960 45.18 62.99 -42.91
CA THR A 960 44.23 64.03 -42.51
C THR A 960 44.02 64.06 -40.99
N LEU A 961 44.22 65.23 -40.41
CA LEU A 961 43.88 65.60 -39.04
C LEU A 961 42.90 66.78 -39.06
N ILE A 962 41.78 66.67 -38.37
CA ILE A 962 40.77 67.73 -38.26
C ILE A 962 40.48 67.97 -36.78
N GLY A 963 40.67 69.19 -36.31
CA GLY A 963 40.35 69.65 -34.96
C GLY A 963 38.94 70.22 -34.83
N GLY A 964 38.69 70.84 -33.69
CA GLY A 964 37.36 71.25 -33.21
C GLY A 964 37.07 72.74 -33.27
N SER A 965 36.24 73.20 -32.33
CA SER A 965 35.96 74.62 -32.09
C SER A 965 36.61 75.19 -30.81
N ASP A 966 37.33 74.36 -30.06
CA ASP A 966 38.05 74.71 -28.83
C ASP A 966 39.57 74.42 -28.98
N SER A 967 40.38 74.69 -27.95
CA SER A 967 41.84 74.83 -28.12
C SER A 967 42.59 73.49 -28.16
N ASP A 968 43.11 73.13 -29.32
CA ASP A 968 43.78 71.86 -29.59
C ASP A 968 45.31 71.95 -29.48
N PHE A 969 45.94 71.03 -28.76
CA PHE A 969 47.39 70.85 -28.69
C PHE A 969 47.84 69.61 -29.48
N VAL A 970 48.38 69.83 -30.67
CA VAL A 970 48.91 68.78 -31.54
C VAL A 970 50.43 68.82 -31.51
N GLN A 971 51.07 67.71 -31.18
CA GLN A 971 52.53 67.56 -31.25
C GLN A 971 52.96 66.35 -32.07
N GLY A 972 54.15 66.42 -32.64
CA GLY A 972 54.77 65.23 -33.23
C GLY A 972 56.25 65.35 -33.54
N ASN A 973 56.80 64.30 -34.14
CA ASN A 973 58.20 64.29 -34.59
C ASN A 973 58.28 64.50 -36.11
N LEU A 974 57.71 63.61 -36.93
CA LEU A 974 57.73 63.71 -38.40
C LEU A 974 56.31 63.93 -38.95
N ALA A 975 56.12 64.87 -39.89
CA ALA A 975 54.92 64.93 -40.73
C ALA A 975 55.31 64.98 -42.21
N THR A 976 54.64 64.18 -43.06
CA THR A 976 54.87 64.19 -44.51
C THR A 976 53.55 64.06 -45.26
N SER A 977 53.22 64.99 -46.17
CA SER A 977 51.92 65.00 -46.87
C SER A 977 50.70 65.06 -45.94
N ALA A 978 50.86 65.54 -44.71
CA ALA A 978 49.76 65.67 -43.76
C ALA A 978 48.79 66.77 -44.20
N GLN A 979 47.49 66.60 -43.89
CA GLN A 979 46.47 67.62 -44.09
C GLN A 979 45.86 67.95 -42.72
N ILE A 980 46.32 69.03 -42.12
CA ILE A 980 45.96 69.42 -40.77
C ILE A 980 45.01 70.61 -40.83
N SER A 981 43.87 70.50 -40.19
CA SER A 981 42.96 71.61 -39.89
C SER A 981 42.75 71.62 -38.39
N LEU A 982 43.03 72.72 -37.70
CA LEU A 982 42.89 72.82 -36.24
C LEU A 982 41.51 73.34 -35.84
N GLY A 983 40.93 74.26 -36.62
CA GLY A 983 39.53 74.66 -36.49
C GLY A 983 39.36 75.98 -35.75
N GLY A 984 38.49 76.05 -34.75
CA GLY A 984 38.42 77.20 -33.84
C GLY A 984 39.07 76.84 -32.51
N GLY A 985 39.55 77.83 -31.75
CA GLY A 985 40.34 77.58 -30.53
C GLY A 985 41.65 78.35 -30.55
N ALA A 986 42.35 78.41 -29.42
CA ALA A 986 43.73 78.90 -29.38
C ALA A 986 44.68 77.70 -29.47
N ASP A 987 44.92 77.24 -30.70
CA ASP A 987 45.52 75.95 -30.96
C ASP A 987 47.04 75.98 -30.86
N SER A 988 47.67 74.83 -30.68
CA SER A 988 49.12 74.70 -30.69
C SER A 988 49.58 73.48 -31.49
N LEU A 989 50.36 73.73 -32.54
CA LEU A 989 50.94 72.69 -33.39
C LEU A 989 52.46 72.63 -33.20
N ASN A 990 53.01 71.54 -32.66
CA ASN A 990 54.44 71.44 -32.33
C ASN A 990 55.12 70.19 -32.92
N PHE A 991 55.95 70.39 -33.95
CA PHE A 991 56.74 69.33 -34.56
C PHE A 991 58.23 69.47 -34.27
N ALA A 992 58.80 68.46 -33.63
CA ALA A 992 60.21 68.44 -33.24
C ALA A 992 61.16 68.05 -34.39
N GLY A 993 60.67 67.31 -35.38
CA GLY A 993 61.42 66.79 -36.52
C GLY A 993 60.96 67.36 -37.86
N PHE A 994 61.13 66.58 -38.94
CA PHE A 994 60.92 67.05 -40.31
C PHE A 994 59.42 67.22 -40.62
N PHE A 995 59.03 68.30 -41.31
CA PHE A 995 57.65 68.62 -41.65
C PHE A 995 57.59 68.93 -43.15
N ASP A 996 57.10 68.00 -43.98
CA ASP A 996 57.29 68.01 -45.44
C ASP A 996 55.98 67.88 -46.21
N ASP A 997 55.84 68.58 -47.33
CA ASP A 997 54.68 68.52 -48.25
C ASP A 997 53.31 68.61 -47.54
N SER A 998 53.26 69.26 -46.37
CA SER A 998 52.10 69.21 -45.46
C SER A 998 51.35 70.53 -45.45
N THR A 999 50.02 70.44 -45.37
CA THR A 999 49.11 71.58 -45.27
C THR A 999 48.62 71.73 -43.83
N VAL A 1000 48.56 72.96 -43.34
CA VAL A 1000 48.03 73.34 -42.03
C VAL A 1000 47.06 74.50 -42.21
N LEU A 1001 45.86 74.36 -41.66
CA LEU A 1001 44.90 75.42 -41.44
C LEU A 1001 44.74 75.56 -39.91
N GLY A 1002 45.09 76.71 -39.34
CA GLY A 1002 44.89 77.06 -37.94
C GLY A 1002 43.42 77.29 -37.69
N GLY A 1003 42.96 78.50 -37.98
CA GLY A 1003 41.55 78.83 -38.16
C GLY A 1003 41.13 80.02 -37.31
N ALA A 1004 40.38 79.85 -36.22
CA ALA A 1004 39.89 80.98 -35.42
C ALA A 1004 40.35 80.93 -33.96
N GLY A 1005 41.23 81.84 -33.56
CA GLY A 1005 41.76 82.01 -32.21
C GLY A 1005 43.28 82.15 -32.25
N ALA A 1006 43.91 82.44 -31.11
CA ALA A 1006 45.32 82.82 -31.09
C ALA A 1006 46.24 81.57 -31.12
N ASP A 1007 46.63 81.15 -32.31
CA ASP A 1007 47.27 79.88 -32.56
C ASP A 1007 48.79 79.93 -32.42
N THR A 1008 49.41 78.80 -32.07
CA THR A 1008 50.86 78.69 -31.86
C THR A 1008 51.45 77.49 -32.59
N PHE A 1009 52.16 77.75 -33.68
CA PHE A 1009 52.87 76.74 -34.47
C PHE A 1009 54.36 76.73 -34.13
N VAL A 1010 54.95 75.56 -33.95
CA VAL A 1010 56.35 75.35 -33.62
C VAL A 1010 56.90 74.21 -34.47
N PHE A 1011 57.86 74.52 -35.34
CA PHE A 1011 58.55 73.55 -36.19
C PHE A 1011 60.04 73.58 -35.84
N ALA A 1012 60.49 72.71 -34.96
CA ALA A 1012 61.84 72.78 -34.40
C ALA A 1012 62.95 72.35 -35.40
N ALA A 1013 62.62 71.52 -36.39
CA ALA A 1013 63.54 71.10 -37.45
C ALA A 1013 63.12 71.63 -38.83
N VAL A 1014 63.44 70.92 -39.91
CA VAL A 1014 63.24 71.44 -41.28
C VAL A 1014 61.77 71.33 -41.68
N ALA A 1015 61.20 72.42 -42.19
CA ALA A 1015 59.87 72.50 -42.77
C ALA A 1015 59.99 72.70 -44.30
N SER A 1016 59.59 71.70 -45.09
CA SER A 1016 59.81 71.67 -46.55
C SER A 1016 58.48 71.61 -47.31
N ASN A 1017 58.31 72.43 -48.36
CA ASN A 1017 57.09 72.47 -49.18
C ASN A 1017 55.76 72.55 -48.38
N VAL A 1018 55.74 73.39 -47.36
CA VAL A 1018 54.61 73.50 -46.43
C VAL A 1018 53.61 74.57 -46.87
N ALA A 1019 52.32 74.30 -46.69
CA ALA A 1019 51.25 75.29 -46.87
C ALA A 1019 50.58 75.53 -45.51
N ILE A 1020 50.88 76.64 -44.85
CA ILE A 1020 50.37 76.99 -43.52
C ILE A 1020 49.54 78.25 -43.61
N ASP A 1021 48.28 78.19 -43.19
CA ASP A 1021 47.41 79.35 -42.95
C ASP A 1021 47.05 79.34 -41.47
N SER A 1022 47.50 80.33 -40.68
CA SER A 1022 47.14 80.36 -39.26
C SER A 1022 45.75 80.90 -38.99
N GLY A 1023 45.15 81.65 -39.92
CA GLY A 1023 43.74 82.02 -39.84
C GLY A 1023 43.48 83.40 -39.21
N SER A 1024 42.89 83.48 -38.03
CA SER A 1024 42.39 84.73 -37.44
C SER A 1024 42.64 84.80 -35.95
N ASP A 1025 42.78 86.02 -35.42
CA ASP A 1025 43.39 86.38 -34.13
C ASP A 1025 44.93 86.32 -34.15
N ALA A 1026 45.58 86.66 -33.03
CA ALA A 1026 47.02 86.95 -33.01
C ALA A 1026 47.86 85.67 -32.87
N ASP A 1027 48.41 85.21 -33.99
CA ASP A 1027 49.06 83.92 -34.10
C ASP A 1027 50.57 83.97 -33.89
N SER A 1028 51.19 82.81 -33.64
CA SER A 1028 52.63 82.68 -33.38
C SER A 1028 53.22 81.47 -34.09
N LEU A 1029 54.02 81.67 -35.14
CA LEU A 1029 54.67 80.62 -35.92
C LEU A 1029 56.19 80.63 -35.72
N TYR A 1030 56.74 79.64 -35.03
CA TYR A 1030 58.19 79.53 -34.79
C TYR A 1030 58.81 78.37 -35.56
N PHE A 1031 59.83 78.67 -36.36
CA PHE A 1031 60.62 77.72 -37.13
C PHE A 1031 62.05 77.67 -36.59
N GLY A 1032 62.36 76.60 -35.86
CA GLY A 1032 63.69 76.32 -35.31
C GLY A 1032 64.70 75.85 -36.37
N GLY A 1033 64.23 75.13 -37.40
CA GLY A 1033 65.06 74.63 -38.49
C GLY A 1033 64.83 75.34 -39.82
N LEU A 1034 65.43 74.80 -40.90
CA LEU A 1034 65.36 75.37 -42.25
C LEU A 1034 63.93 75.31 -42.77
N VAL A 1035 63.42 76.41 -43.32
CA VAL A 1035 62.18 76.40 -44.10
C VAL A 1035 62.56 76.44 -45.58
N GLU A 1036 62.26 75.38 -46.34
CA GLU A 1036 62.70 75.25 -47.73
C GLU A 1036 61.59 74.88 -48.71
N GLY A 1037 61.71 75.35 -49.95
CA GLY A 1037 60.79 75.03 -51.04
C GLY A 1037 60.72 76.17 -52.07
N THR A 1038 59.76 76.07 -52.98
CA THR A 1038 59.54 77.10 -54.01
C THR A 1038 58.36 77.98 -53.64
N ASP A 1039 58.29 79.20 -54.18
CA ASP A 1039 57.15 80.12 -53.97
C ASP A 1039 55.78 79.51 -54.33
N ALA A 1040 55.73 78.40 -55.09
CA ALA A 1040 54.49 77.69 -55.45
C ALA A 1040 54.09 76.60 -54.46
N ASN A 1041 55.03 76.11 -53.64
CA ASN A 1041 54.84 74.95 -52.77
C ASN A 1041 55.07 75.26 -51.29
N THR A 1042 55.72 76.39 -50.97
CA THR A 1042 55.91 76.86 -49.58
C THR A 1042 55.22 78.19 -49.38
N THR A 1043 54.09 78.15 -48.69
CA THR A 1043 53.24 79.30 -48.39
C THR A 1043 52.96 79.32 -46.89
N ILE A 1044 53.20 80.46 -46.25
CA ILE A 1044 52.91 80.66 -44.82
C ILE A 1044 52.11 81.97 -44.69
N LEU A 1045 50.92 81.90 -44.12
CA LEU A 1045 50.01 83.02 -43.94
C LEU A 1045 49.70 83.17 -42.44
N GLY A 1046 49.77 84.41 -41.94
CA GLY A 1046 49.35 84.81 -40.60
C GLY A 1046 47.85 85.07 -40.51
N GLY A 1047 47.29 85.61 -41.60
CA GLY A 1047 45.87 85.87 -41.69
C GLY A 1047 45.48 87.14 -40.93
N ALA A 1048 44.53 87.08 -40.00
CA ALA A 1048 43.91 88.27 -39.40
C ALA A 1048 44.22 88.43 -37.91
N GLY A 1049 45.33 89.05 -37.56
CA GLY A 1049 45.68 89.37 -36.17
C GLY A 1049 46.98 90.13 -36.09
N ASN A 1050 47.58 90.22 -34.90
CA ASN A 1050 48.95 90.72 -34.80
C ASN A 1050 49.87 89.51 -34.72
N ASP A 1051 50.32 89.02 -35.87
CA ASP A 1051 50.89 87.68 -35.98
C ASP A 1051 52.40 87.71 -35.83
N THR A 1052 52.99 86.70 -35.20
CA THR A 1052 54.42 86.64 -34.93
C THR A 1052 55.05 85.41 -35.54
N PHE A 1053 55.94 85.60 -36.51
CA PHE A 1053 56.73 84.53 -37.10
C PHE A 1053 58.17 84.60 -36.60
N GLY A 1054 58.75 83.49 -36.18
CA GLY A 1054 60.15 83.38 -35.79
C GLY A 1054 60.89 82.40 -36.67
N PHE A 1055 62.09 82.75 -37.14
CA PHE A 1055 62.94 81.93 -37.99
C PHE A 1055 64.34 81.85 -37.40
N ALA A 1056 64.66 80.72 -36.77
CA ALA A 1056 66.00 80.49 -36.24
C ALA A 1056 66.99 80.02 -37.33
N SER A 1057 66.50 79.50 -38.46
CA SER A 1057 67.30 79.09 -39.62
C SER A 1057 66.96 79.90 -40.88
N ASN A 1058 67.52 79.51 -42.01
CA ASN A 1058 67.15 80.03 -43.32
C ASN A 1058 65.67 79.75 -43.63
N VAL A 1059 65.03 80.68 -44.33
CA VAL A 1059 63.68 80.49 -44.89
C VAL A 1059 63.64 80.87 -46.38
N SER A 1060 62.89 80.09 -47.15
CA SER A 1060 62.55 80.37 -48.54
C SER A 1060 61.09 80.04 -48.82
N GLY A 1061 60.46 80.83 -49.68
CA GLY A 1061 59.04 80.70 -50.02
C GLY A 1061 58.30 82.02 -49.81
N VAL A 1062 56.98 81.93 -49.73
CA VAL A 1062 56.09 83.06 -49.53
C VAL A 1062 55.60 83.11 -48.09
N ILE A 1063 55.73 84.28 -47.46
CA ILE A 1063 55.21 84.54 -46.12
C ILE A 1063 54.35 85.80 -46.18
N SER A 1064 53.16 85.77 -45.61
CA SER A 1064 52.28 86.94 -45.47
C SER A 1064 51.85 87.07 -44.02
N GLY A 1065 52.04 88.24 -43.42
CA GLY A 1065 51.48 88.53 -42.10
C GLY A 1065 49.97 88.61 -42.16
N GLY A 1066 49.46 89.36 -43.15
CA GLY A 1066 48.02 89.56 -43.34
C GLY A 1066 47.57 90.87 -42.71
N THR A 1067 46.46 90.88 -41.95
CA THR A 1067 45.89 92.09 -41.36
C THR A 1067 46.23 92.25 -39.87
N GLY A 1068 47.10 93.21 -39.53
CA GLY A 1068 47.34 93.67 -38.16
C GLY A 1068 48.75 94.26 -38.02
N ASN A 1069 49.36 94.18 -36.84
CA ASN A 1069 50.77 94.52 -36.63
C ASN A 1069 51.58 93.23 -36.53
N ASP A 1070 52.11 92.77 -37.65
CA ASP A 1070 52.75 91.47 -37.68
C ASP A 1070 54.24 91.59 -37.34
N SER A 1071 54.89 90.52 -36.91
CA SER A 1071 56.31 90.55 -36.59
C SER A 1071 57.03 89.31 -37.10
N LEU A 1072 58.08 89.49 -37.90
CA LEU A 1072 58.93 88.42 -38.41
C LEU A 1072 60.30 88.54 -37.78
N ILE A 1073 60.70 87.57 -36.98
CA ILE A 1073 61.94 87.59 -36.23
C ILE A 1073 62.92 86.60 -36.88
N PHE A 1074 64.10 87.07 -37.27
CA PHE A 1074 65.16 86.25 -37.87
C PHE A 1074 66.37 86.14 -36.94
N GLU A 1075 66.76 84.91 -36.62
CA GLU A 1075 67.89 84.61 -35.72
C GLU A 1075 69.15 84.08 -36.42
N SER A 1076 69.06 83.79 -37.72
CA SER A 1076 70.20 83.41 -38.54
C SER A 1076 70.19 84.03 -39.93
N VAL A 1077 71.38 84.01 -40.57
CA VAL A 1077 71.63 84.67 -41.86
C VAL A 1077 70.77 84.05 -42.95
N GLN A 1078 69.97 84.87 -43.62
CA GLN A 1078 69.02 84.46 -44.66
C GLN A 1078 69.69 84.45 -46.03
N THR A 1079 69.65 83.31 -46.71
CA THR A 1079 70.30 83.05 -48.00
C THR A 1079 69.35 82.52 -49.07
N GLY A 1080 68.15 82.08 -48.67
CA GLY A 1080 67.05 81.72 -49.56
C GLY A 1080 66.32 82.94 -50.12
N SER A 1081 65.54 82.74 -51.20
CA SER A 1081 64.61 83.76 -51.70
C SER A 1081 63.39 83.75 -50.79
N LEU A 1082 63.24 84.81 -50.00
CA LEU A 1082 62.08 85.03 -49.17
C LEU A 1082 61.25 86.16 -49.77
N THR A 1083 59.97 85.90 -50.03
CA THR A 1083 59.00 86.95 -50.33
C THR A 1083 58.11 87.15 -49.11
N TYR A 1084 58.24 88.30 -48.45
CA TYR A 1084 57.33 88.70 -47.40
C TYR A 1084 56.30 89.71 -47.91
N TYR A 1085 55.03 89.53 -47.59
CA TYR A 1085 53.96 90.49 -47.87
C TYR A 1085 53.68 91.35 -46.63
N PHE A 1086 53.99 92.64 -46.71
CA PHE A 1086 53.63 93.62 -45.68
C PHE A 1086 52.15 93.96 -45.73
N GLY A 1087 51.52 93.95 -44.54
CA GLY A 1087 50.24 94.54 -44.15
C GLY A 1087 49.15 94.66 -45.20
N GLU A 1088 48.08 93.89 -45.06
CA GLU A 1088 46.88 94.00 -45.89
C GLU A 1088 46.00 95.20 -45.47
N THR A 1089 46.14 96.30 -46.21
CA THR A 1089 45.26 97.48 -46.29
C THR A 1089 44.55 97.98 -45.02
N GLY A 1090 45.05 99.10 -44.46
CA GLY A 1090 44.18 100.14 -43.87
C GLY A 1090 44.20 100.31 -42.33
N SER A 1091 44.99 99.56 -41.57
CA SER A 1091 44.96 99.61 -40.10
C SER A 1091 46.02 100.51 -39.44
N GLY A 1092 46.95 101.13 -40.18
CA GLY A 1092 47.97 102.02 -39.60
C GLY A 1092 48.93 101.31 -38.64
N ASN A 1093 48.95 99.99 -38.73
CA ASN A 1093 49.70 99.06 -37.95
C ASN A 1093 50.91 98.64 -38.80
N ALA A 1094 52.11 98.71 -38.23
CA ALA A 1094 53.35 98.56 -38.95
C ALA A 1094 53.98 97.21 -38.61
N ASP A 1095 54.10 96.34 -39.60
CA ASP A 1095 54.72 95.04 -39.36
C ASP A 1095 56.22 95.21 -39.09
N THR A 1096 56.79 94.31 -38.31
CA THR A 1096 58.17 94.42 -37.84
C THR A 1096 58.96 93.17 -38.19
N LEU A 1097 59.83 93.27 -39.19
CA LEU A 1097 60.85 92.29 -39.53
C LEU A 1097 62.10 92.54 -38.71
N PHE A 1098 62.27 91.84 -37.60
CA PHE A 1098 63.41 91.99 -36.73
C PHE A 1098 64.52 90.98 -37.04
N PHE A 1099 65.71 91.45 -37.40
CA PHE A 1099 66.91 90.63 -37.53
C PHE A 1099 67.79 90.79 -36.29
N SER A 1100 68.08 89.69 -35.60
CA SER A 1100 68.91 89.72 -34.40
C SER A 1100 70.38 90.06 -34.71
N ASN A 1101 71.11 90.43 -33.66
CA ASN A 1101 72.37 91.16 -33.80
C ASN A 1101 73.47 90.33 -34.49
N GLY A 1102 73.88 90.74 -35.70
CA GLY A 1102 74.87 90.03 -36.52
C GLY A 1102 74.28 89.14 -37.62
N VAL A 1103 72.95 89.08 -37.71
CA VAL A 1103 72.22 88.40 -38.78
C VAL A 1103 72.06 89.32 -40.00
N THR A 1104 72.27 88.79 -41.20
CA THR A 1104 72.12 89.52 -42.47
C THR A 1104 71.28 88.71 -43.46
N THR A 1105 70.59 89.37 -44.40
CA THR A 1105 69.92 88.70 -45.53
C THR A 1105 70.60 89.05 -46.84
N ASN A 1106 70.77 88.06 -47.73
CA ASN A 1106 71.31 88.26 -49.07
C ASN A 1106 70.23 88.55 -50.12
N ALA A 1107 68.97 88.19 -49.83
CA ALA A 1107 67.84 88.35 -50.74
C ALA A 1107 66.50 88.27 -49.97
N LEU A 1108 66.17 89.35 -49.25
CA LEU A 1108 64.82 89.56 -48.76
C LEU A 1108 64.05 90.36 -49.82
N THR A 1109 63.06 89.73 -50.43
CA THR A 1109 62.08 90.43 -51.24
C THR A 1109 60.92 90.80 -50.33
N VAL A 1110 60.74 92.10 -50.16
CA VAL A 1110 59.56 92.65 -49.53
C VAL A 1110 58.59 92.98 -50.65
N SER A 1111 57.44 92.34 -50.63
CA SER A 1111 56.30 92.64 -51.47
C SER A 1111 55.21 93.28 -50.61
N PHE A 1112 54.27 93.94 -51.26
CA PHE A 1112 53.09 94.49 -50.61
C PHE A 1112 51.86 93.82 -51.18
N ALA A 1113 50.88 93.58 -50.31
CA ALA A 1113 49.56 93.18 -50.77
C ALA A 1113 48.93 94.29 -51.61
N ALA A 1114 48.07 93.92 -52.54
CA ALA A 1114 47.40 94.87 -53.42
C ALA A 1114 46.64 95.93 -52.60
N GLY A 1115 47.00 97.21 -52.78
CA GLY A 1115 46.41 98.35 -52.09
C GLY A 1115 47.13 98.78 -50.80
N ALA A 1116 48.10 98.03 -50.27
CA ALA A 1116 48.80 98.38 -49.03
C ALA A 1116 49.68 99.64 -49.16
N THR A 1117 50.10 99.97 -50.38
CA THR A 1117 50.85 101.19 -50.70
C THR A 1117 49.96 102.34 -51.20
N ASP A 1118 48.63 102.16 -51.22
CA ASP A 1118 47.70 103.15 -51.75
C ASP A 1118 47.75 104.43 -50.90
N GLY A 1119 48.38 105.46 -51.46
CA GLY A 1119 48.62 106.75 -50.79
C GLY A 1119 50.09 107.18 -50.80
N PHE A 1120 51.01 106.28 -51.12
CA PHE A 1120 52.44 106.58 -51.21
C PHE A 1120 52.90 106.59 -52.67
N THR A 1121 53.64 107.63 -53.08
CA THR A 1121 54.12 107.74 -54.47
C THR A 1121 55.32 106.84 -54.77
N SER A 1122 56.09 106.52 -53.73
CA SER A 1122 57.12 105.51 -53.73
C SER A 1122 57.29 104.97 -52.32
N ILE A 1123 57.72 103.72 -52.21
CA ILE A 1123 58.13 103.10 -50.95
C ILE A 1123 59.64 103.19 -50.89
N GLU A 1124 60.16 103.79 -49.83
CA GLU A 1124 61.59 103.91 -49.62
C GLU A 1124 62.00 103.19 -48.33
N THR A 1125 63.25 102.73 -48.28
CA THR A 1125 63.84 102.14 -47.08
C THR A 1125 64.85 103.09 -46.48
N ARG A 1126 64.65 103.47 -45.21
CA ARG A 1126 65.55 104.38 -44.49
C ARG A 1126 66.14 103.69 -43.27
N TYR A 1127 67.46 103.52 -43.26
CA TYR A 1127 68.17 102.95 -42.11
C TYR A 1127 68.50 104.02 -41.07
N SER A 1128 67.99 103.88 -39.84
CA SER A 1128 68.22 104.79 -38.73
C SER A 1128 68.24 104.05 -37.40
N ASN A 1129 69.23 104.33 -36.55
CA ASN A 1129 69.38 103.75 -35.20
C ASN A 1129 69.30 102.22 -35.10
N GLY A 1130 69.74 101.52 -36.14
CA GLY A 1130 69.70 100.06 -36.17
C GLY A 1130 68.45 99.47 -36.82
N VAL A 1131 67.44 100.29 -37.16
CA VAL A 1131 66.19 99.89 -37.82
C VAL A 1131 66.12 100.46 -39.24
N THR A 1132 65.92 99.62 -40.25
CA THR A 1132 65.46 100.04 -41.59
C THR A 1132 63.96 100.23 -41.54
N VAL A 1133 63.52 101.47 -41.51
CA VAL A 1133 62.11 101.80 -41.64
C VAL A 1133 61.73 101.66 -43.12
N VAL A 1134 60.67 100.92 -43.40
CA VAL A 1134 60.01 100.86 -44.70
C VAL A 1134 58.84 101.83 -44.62
N GLU A 1135 58.93 102.92 -45.37
CA GLU A 1135 58.01 104.03 -45.26
C GLU A 1135 57.65 104.58 -46.62
N GLY A 1136 56.49 105.22 -46.67
CA GLY A 1136 56.12 106.00 -47.83
C GLY A 1136 56.91 107.31 -47.89
N ASP A 1137 57.26 107.75 -49.10
CA ASP A 1137 57.90 109.05 -49.34
C ASP A 1137 56.92 110.24 -49.14
N ASP A 1138 56.46 110.46 -47.90
CA ASP A 1138 55.72 111.66 -47.50
C ASP A 1138 56.52 112.59 -46.57
N GLY A 1139 57.74 112.18 -46.19
CA GLY A 1139 58.68 112.95 -45.39
C GLY A 1139 58.27 113.15 -43.92
N LEU A 1140 57.21 112.48 -43.43
CA LEU A 1140 56.75 112.53 -42.04
C LEU A 1140 57.20 111.26 -41.31
N ILE A 1141 57.64 111.41 -40.06
CA ILE A 1141 58.12 110.30 -39.22
C ILE A 1141 56.95 109.35 -38.77
N THR A 1142 55.75 109.51 -39.33
CA THR A 1142 54.52 108.83 -38.91
C THR A 1142 53.91 107.90 -39.97
N SER A 1143 54.57 107.72 -41.12
CA SER A 1143 54.10 106.96 -42.30
C SER A 1143 54.86 105.64 -42.47
N VAL A 1144 55.14 104.98 -41.35
CA VAL A 1144 55.85 103.71 -41.36
C VAL A 1144 54.89 102.59 -41.71
N ILE A 1145 55.24 101.85 -42.75
CA ILE A 1145 54.48 100.70 -43.27
C ILE A 1145 55.02 99.41 -42.66
N GLY A 1146 56.33 99.38 -42.41
CA GLY A 1146 56.94 98.32 -41.63
C GLY A 1146 58.31 98.71 -41.13
N TYR A 1147 58.78 98.03 -40.11
CA TYR A 1147 60.11 98.20 -39.55
C TYR A 1147 60.92 96.95 -39.86
N ILE A 1148 62.10 97.11 -40.43
CA ILE A 1148 63.06 96.04 -40.66
C ILE A 1148 64.27 96.29 -39.77
N GLU A 1149 64.27 95.75 -38.57
CA GLU A 1149 65.35 95.96 -37.61
C GLU A 1149 66.55 95.04 -37.88
N GLY A 1150 67.79 95.52 -37.67
CA GLY A 1150 69.01 94.71 -37.79
C GLY A 1150 69.61 94.54 -39.20
N VAL A 1151 68.87 94.80 -40.27
CA VAL A 1151 69.36 94.78 -41.66
C VAL A 1151 69.45 96.18 -42.24
N SER A 1152 70.55 96.52 -42.92
CA SER A 1152 70.68 97.79 -43.63
C SER A 1152 69.86 97.78 -44.93
N ALA A 1153 69.28 98.91 -45.30
CA ALA A 1153 68.44 99.13 -46.49
C ALA A 1153 68.88 98.41 -47.79
N SER A 1154 70.18 98.20 -48.04
CA SER A 1154 70.68 97.51 -49.24
C SER A 1154 70.43 96.00 -49.30
N GLY A 1155 70.13 95.35 -48.17
CA GLY A 1155 69.81 93.92 -48.11
C GLY A 1155 68.33 93.62 -48.38
N VAL A 1156 67.50 94.66 -48.52
CA VAL A 1156 66.06 94.58 -48.70
C VAL A 1156 65.72 95.02 -50.12
N THR A 1157 65.15 94.13 -50.90
CA THR A 1157 64.55 94.50 -52.19
C THR A 1157 63.07 94.74 -51.96
N VAL A 1158 62.70 96.02 -51.95
CA VAL A 1158 61.30 96.39 -51.86
C VAL A 1158 60.72 96.43 -53.26
N ILE A 1159 59.69 95.62 -53.47
CA ILE A 1159 58.89 95.60 -54.68
C ILE A 1159 57.57 96.26 -54.33
N ALA A 1160 57.45 97.54 -54.67
CA ALA A 1160 56.20 98.29 -54.53
C ALA A 1160 55.14 97.72 -55.48
N ASP A 1161 53.94 97.47 -54.95
CA ASP A 1161 52.69 97.28 -55.69
C ASP A 1161 52.77 96.29 -56.88
N GLN A 1162 52.70 94.99 -56.60
CA GLN A 1162 52.38 94.01 -57.64
C GLN A 1162 50.87 93.73 -57.62
N THR A 1163 50.14 94.49 -58.44
CA THR A 1163 48.71 94.35 -58.81
C THR A 1163 48.19 92.94 -59.14
N ALA A 1164 49.03 91.90 -59.09
CA ALA A 1164 48.68 90.54 -59.49
C ALA A 1164 49.04 89.45 -58.48
N ILE A 1165 49.65 89.79 -57.33
CA ILE A 1165 49.87 88.79 -56.29
C ILE A 1165 48.90 89.06 -55.17
N THR A 1166 47.70 88.53 -55.35
CA THR A 1166 46.85 88.19 -54.22
C THR A 1166 47.67 87.28 -53.31
N PRO A 1167 47.65 87.51 -51.99
CA PRO A 1167 48.20 86.56 -51.04
C PRO A 1167 47.74 85.16 -51.45
N PRO A 1168 48.67 84.20 -51.56
CA PRO A 1168 48.30 82.83 -51.93
C PRO A 1168 47.23 82.32 -50.96
N THR A 1169 46.16 81.72 -51.48
CA THR A 1169 45.11 81.07 -50.68
C THR A 1169 45.46 79.60 -50.55
N ILE A 1170 45.44 79.07 -49.33
CA ILE A 1170 45.68 77.66 -49.04
C ILE A 1170 44.40 76.85 -49.19
#